data_AF-A0AAV6KEE0-F1
#
_entry.id   AF-A0AAV6KEE0-F1
#
_cell.length_a   1.000
_cell.length_b   1.000
_cell.length_c   1.000
_cell.angle_alpha   90.00
_cell.angle_beta   90.00
_cell.angle_gamma   90.00
#
_symmetry.space_group_name_H-M   'P 1'
#
loop_
_entity.id
_entity.type
_entity.pdbx_description
1 polymer ?
#
loop_
_entity_poly.entity_id
_entity_poly.type
_entity_poly.pdbx_seq_one_letter_code
_entity_poly.pdbx_strand_id
1 'polypeptide(L)'
;MSSWKSLVLRIGEKCPEYGGITDFKDHIETCFGVVRRELEHSGMDILTFLLQCAEQLPHKIPLYATLVGLLNLENEDFGRKVVENAYTNLQDALDSGNCNSIRIWMRFLTAMMCSKVVQPNSLVFAYEALLSSAATTVDEEKGNPVWQACADFYITCVLSCLPWGGAELVEIRMELWEPLNPQTTIEASAATAVGRTHFLILKGTWTLIVPAMFVLGEHVTPHSQQVPDDIQSVMSGVQGYFSLRRHVSDSGFSVFKDADDTENALDEKVEVLDFLEDLWGRIQDLSNRGWKLDSVPRPHLSFEAQLVAGKSHDLAQISCPKPPDPPAVLSAVACGKQKHEAELKYPRRIRRLDIFPTSKMEDIQPIDRFVVEEYLLDVLLYLNGCRKECASYMVGLPVTFRYEYLMAETIFSQLLFLPHPPFKPMYYTLVIIDLCKSLPGAFPAVVAGAVRALFDKIDDLDMECRTRLILWFSHHLSNFQFVWPWEEWAFVLDLPKWAPQRVFVQEVLEREVRLSYWDKVKQSIENAPALEELLPPKGVPNFKYGGEGGRDGTEHALSSELSGMVKGRQTVREIISWMEESVIPAHGFEITLSVIVQTLLDIGSKSFTHLITVLERYGQVIARICPDQDKQVMLIDEVSSYWKNSAQLTAITIDRMMGYRLISNMAIVRWVFSPVNFELFHTSDRLWEILRNAVNKTYNRICDLRKEISTLKKGVVSAEEAATKAKAELEGAESQLTLMDGEPVLGENPVRLKRLKARAEKTKEEEISARESLEAKEALLARALDENEALFLSLFKNFSTVMTERLDDAFRDGALQQPSQADEMAIDLEDTSAMELDKENAKPEKSHSNGGSAGNGYKVGEKEQWCLSTLGCVKALTRQYASEIWLYMEKLDAEALSGDAHPLFRKAVYSGLRRPLNGS
;
A
#
# COMPACT_ATOMS: atom_id res chain seq x y z
N MET A 1 -15.09 37.00 17.50
CA MET A 1 -16.09 35.92 17.38
C MET A 1 -15.50 34.88 16.45
N SER A 2 -15.44 33.62 16.86
CA SER A 2 -15.01 32.52 15.98
C SER A 2 -16.02 32.36 14.86
N SER A 3 -15.57 32.20 13.62
CA SER A 3 -16.46 31.90 12.49
C SER A 3 -17.16 30.56 12.73
N TRP A 4 -18.42 30.41 12.29
CA TRP A 4 -19.14 29.13 12.35
C TRP A 4 -18.34 27.99 11.72
N LYS A 5 -17.55 28.26 10.66
CA LYS A 5 -16.63 27.29 10.03
C LYS A 5 -15.58 26.78 11.01
N SER A 6 -15.04 27.67 11.83
CA SER A 6 -14.03 27.31 12.83
C SER A 6 -14.61 26.41 13.91
N LEU A 7 -15.84 26.67 14.34
CA LEU A 7 -16.54 25.83 15.33
C LEU A 7 -16.81 24.45 14.75
N VAL A 8 -17.42 24.37 13.56
CA VAL A 8 -17.68 23.08 12.89
C VAL A 8 -16.38 22.28 12.72
N LEU A 9 -15.32 22.89 12.21
CA LEU A 9 -14.04 22.19 12.01
C LEU A 9 -13.45 21.65 13.33
N ARG A 10 -13.44 22.49 14.36
CA ARG A 10 -12.79 22.22 15.65
C ARG A 10 -13.66 21.45 16.64
N ILE A 11 -14.88 21.03 16.26
CA ILE A 11 -15.76 20.29 17.15
C ILE A 11 -15.05 19.05 17.71
N GLY A 12 -15.21 18.81 19.01
CA GLY A 12 -14.51 17.75 19.74
C GLY A 12 -13.02 17.98 20.03
N GLU A 13 -12.42 19.10 19.59
CA GLU A 13 -11.02 19.41 19.91
C GLU A 13 -10.91 20.26 21.17
N LYS A 14 -9.84 20.02 21.94
CA LYS A 14 -9.44 20.91 23.01
C LYS A 14 -8.80 22.18 22.45
N CYS A 15 -9.59 23.22 22.19
CA CYS A 15 -9.12 24.45 21.57
C CYS A 15 -9.73 25.73 22.21
N PRO A 16 -9.11 26.91 21.98
CA PRO A 16 -9.60 28.19 22.50
C PRO A 16 -11.00 28.57 22.01
N GLU A 17 -11.41 28.11 20.84
CA GLU A 17 -12.71 28.39 20.24
C GLU A 17 -13.87 27.85 21.10
N TYR A 18 -13.63 26.78 21.85
CA TYR A 18 -14.56 26.22 22.83
C TYR A 18 -14.19 26.57 24.29
N GLY A 19 -13.37 27.60 24.49
CA GLY A 19 -12.94 28.03 25.83
C GLY A 19 -12.09 27.00 26.58
N GLY A 20 -11.52 26.02 25.88
CA GLY A 20 -10.77 24.91 26.49
C GLY A 20 -11.63 23.84 27.15
N ILE A 21 -12.96 23.86 26.95
CA ILE A 21 -13.88 22.80 27.35
C ILE A 21 -13.49 21.50 26.61
N THR A 22 -13.80 20.35 27.21
CA THR A 22 -13.53 19.02 26.64
C THR A 22 -14.79 18.17 26.49
N ASP A 23 -15.93 18.66 26.97
CA ASP A 23 -17.19 17.95 26.89
C ASP A 23 -17.82 18.10 25.50
N PHE A 24 -18.13 16.98 24.86
CA PHE A 24 -18.67 16.98 23.49
C PHE A 24 -20.07 17.59 23.42
N LYS A 25 -20.89 17.45 24.46
CA LYS A 25 -22.24 18.01 24.49
C LYS A 25 -22.17 19.53 24.47
N ASP A 26 -21.34 20.12 25.34
CA ASP A 26 -21.14 21.58 25.39
C ASP A 26 -20.61 22.14 24.05
N HIS A 27 -19.70 21.41 23.39
CA HIS A 27 -19.18 21.79 22.08
C HIS A 27 -20.27 21.77 21.01
N ILE A 28 -21.10 20.71 21.00
CA ILE A 28 -22.20 20.57 20.05
C ILE A 28 -23.25 21.67 20.29
N GLU A 29 -23.65 21.93 21.53
CA GLU A 29 -24.62 23.00 21.86
C GLU A 29 -24.11 24.37 21.42
N THR A 30 -22.84 24.67 21.69
CA THR A 30 -22.21 25.93 21.28
C THR A 30 -22.16 26.05 19.76
N CYS A 31 -21.73 24.99 19.07
CA CYS A 31 -21.65 24.96 17.61
C CYS A 31 -23.03 25.11 16.97
N PHE A 32 -24.00 24.32 17.42
CA PHE A 32 -25.39 24.37 16.97
C PHE A 32 -25.99 25.76 17.16
N GLY A 33 -25.83 26.37 18.33
CA GLY A 33 -26.38 27.69 18.63
C GLY A 33 -25.87 28.81 17.71
N VAL A 34 -24.66 28.68 17.18
CA VAL A 34 -24.08 29.61 16.18
C VAL A 34 -24.52 29.23 14.77
N VAL A 35 -24.36 27.97 14.36
CA VAL A 35 -24.70 27.49 13.01
C VAL A 35 -26.19 27.68 12.70
N ARG A 36 -27.08 27.45 13.67
CA ARG A 36 -28.53 27.68 13.52
C ARG A 36 -28.86 29.10 13.10
N ARG A 37 -28.16 30.11 13.64
CA ARG A 37 -28.42 31.54 13.31
C ARG A 37 -27.97 31.89 11.89
N GLU A 38 -26.96 31.20 11.39
CA GLU A 38 -26.39 31.40 10.06
C GLU A 38 -27.10 30.58 8.98
N LEU A 39 -27.96 29.62 9.37
CA LEU A 39 -28.59 28.65 8.46
C LEU A 39 -29.41 29.32 7.35
N GLU A 40 -30.14 30.40 7.68
CA GLU A 40 -30.95 31.15 6.70
C GLU A 40 -30.10 31.89 5.66
N HIS A 41 -28.89 32.32 6.03
CA HIS A 41 -28.03 33.16 5.19
C HIS A 41 -26.96 32.37 4.45
N SER A 42 -26.51 31.25 5.01
CA SER A 42 -25.35 30.47 4.55
C SER A 42 -25.65 28.97 4.47
N GLY A 43 -26.91 28.56 4.36
CA GLY A 43 -27.31 27.15 4.38
C GLY A 43 -26.56 26.25 3.38
N MET A 44 -26.35 26.70 2.14
CA MET A 44 -25.57 25.92 1.16
C MET A 44 -24.09 25.80 1.54
N ASP A 45 -23.46 26.89 2.01
CA ASP A 45 -22.06 26.86 2.45
C ASP A 45 -21.88 25.95 3.68
N ILE A 46 -22.84 25.97 4.60
CA ILE A 46 -22.86 25.11 5.79
C ILE A 46 -22.98 23.65 5.37
N LEU A 47 -23.91 23.33 4.47
CA LEU A 47 -24.09 21.98 3.93
C LEU A 47 -22.79 21.48 3.29
N THR A 48 -22.21 22.24 2.36
CA THR A 48 -20.98 21.84 1.67
C THR A 48 -19.83 21.66 2.66
N PHE A 49 -19.67 22.56 3.62
CA PHE A 49 -18.60 22.48 4.60
C PHE A 49 -18.76 21.31 5.59
N LEU A 50 -19.99 21.01 6.03
CA LEU A 50 -20.27 19.84 6.88
C LEU A 50 -19.95 18.53 6.16
N LEU A 51 -20.36 18.39 4.90
CA LEU A 51 -20.05 17.21 4.09
C LEU A 51 -18.53 17.05 3.90
N GLN A 52 -17.82 18.14 3.63
CA GLN A 52 -16.35 18.14 3.56
C GLN A 52 -15.71 17.71 4.88
N CYS A 53 -16.21 18.19 6.01
CA CYS A 53 -15.71 17.81 7.33
C CYS A 53 -15.99 16.33 7.64
N ALA A 54 -17.19 15.83 7.32
CA ALA A 54 -17.54 14.43 7.51
C ALA A 54 -16.66 13.49 6.66
N GLU A 55 -16.32 13.90 5.43
CA GLU A 55 -15.44 13.12 4.56
C GLU A 55 -13.97 13.19 5.01
N GLN A 56 -13.45 14.37 5.35
CA GLN A 56 -12.02 14.59 5.59
C GLN A 56 -11.59 14.41 7.06
N LEU A 57 -12.53 14.36 8.00
CA LEU A 57 -12.28 14.10 9.42
C LEU A 57 -13.17 12.94 9.94
N PRO A 58 -13.00 11.70 9.43
CA PRO A 58 -13.93 10.60 9.71
C PRO A 58 -14.02 10.22 11.19
N HIS A 59 -12.95 10.45 11.96
CA HIS A 59 -12.91 10.23 13.40
C HIS A 59 -13.88 11.13 14.19
N LYS A 60 -14.43 12.17 13.56
CA LYS A 60 -15.43 13.08 14.14
C LYS A 60 -16.85 12.89 13.60
N ILE A 61 -17.08 11.89 12.74
CA ILE A 61 -18.39 11.60 12.14
C ILE A 61 -19.55 11.61 13.16
N PRO A 62 -19.45 10.99 14.35
CA PRO A 62 -20.55 11.02 15.32
C PRO A 62 -20.93 12.45 15.75
N LEU A 63 -19.95 13.35 15.90
CA LEU A 63 -20.17 14.74 16.28
C LEU A 63 -20.90 15.50 15.17
N TYR A 64 -20.47 15.32 13.91
CA TYR A 64 -21.12 15.93 12.76
C TYR A 64 -22.54 15.42 12.55
N ALA A 65 -22.77 14.11 12.69
CA ALA A 65 -24.09 13.53 12.57
C ALA A 65 -25.07 14.06 13.63
N THR A 66 -24.63 14.21 14.88
CA THR A 66 -25.47 14.78 15.95
C THR A 66 -25.78 16.25 15.68
N LEU A 67 -24.81 17.04 15.21
CA LEU A 67 -25.04 18.41 14.80
C LEU A 67 -26.07 18.50 13.65
N VAL A 68 -25.98 17.63 12.66
CA VAL A 68 -26.99 17.54 11.58
C VAL A 68 -28.36 17.16 12.14
N GLY A 69 -28.43 16.24 13.11
CA GLY A 69 -29.66 15.88 13.82
C GLY A 69 -30.35 17.09 14.46
N LEU A 70 -29.58 17.91 15.18
CA LEU A 70 -30.12 19.13 15.78
C LEU A 70 -30.55 20.18 14.73
N LEU A 71 -29.78 20.32 13.63
CA LEU A 71 -30.16 21.23 12.53
C LEU A 71 -31.41 20.76 11.78
N ASN A 72 -31.64 19.45 11.69
CA ASN A 72 -32.83 18.86 11.07
C ASN A 72 -34.11 19.19 11.87
N LEU A 73 -34.02 19.31 13.21
CA LEU A 73 -35.14 19.76 14.05
C LEU A 73 -35.56 21.20 13.75
N GLU A 74 -34.60 22.04 13.37
CA GLU A 74 -34.84 23.46 13.05
C GLU A 74 -35.27 23.65 11.59
N ASN A 75 -34.72 22.83 10.67
CA ASN A 75 -35.02 22.90 9.24
C ASN A 75 -34.96 21.52 8.59
N GLU A 76 -36.13 20.90 8.41
CA GLU A 76 -36.27 19.58 7.78
C GLU A 76 -35.78 19.54 6.32
N ASP A 77 -35.90 20.65 5.57
CA ASP A 77 -35.44 20.74 4.18
C ASP A 77 -33.90 20.72 4.12
N PHE A 78 -33.24 21.36 5.08
CA PHE A 78 -31.79 21.27 5.22
C PHE A 78 -31.34 19.83 5.53
N GLY A 79 -31.97 19.17 6.50
CA GLY A 79 -31.66 17.77 6.84
C GLY A 79 -31.84 16.83 5.64
N ARG A 80 -32.93 16.99 4.89
CA ARG A 80 -33.17 16.23 3.65
C ARG A 80 -32.06 16.44 2.61
N LYS A 81 -31.67 17.69 2.35
CA LYS A 81 -30.59 18.01 1.40
C LYS A 81 -29.25 17.40 1.82
N VAL A 82 -28.95 17.35 3.12
CA VAL A 82 -27.74 16.67 3.63
C VAL A 82 -27.78 15.18 3.30
N VAL A 83 -28.91 14.50 3.51
CA VAL A 83 -29.10 13.08 3.17
C VAL A 83 -28.98 12.86 1.66
N GLU A 84 -29.64 13.68 0.84
CA GLU A 84 -29.58 13.59 -0.63
C GLU A 84 -28.14 13.75 -1.16
N ASN A 85 -27.39 14.72 -0.66
CA ASN A 85 -26.00 14.93 -1.10
C ASN A 85 -25.06 13.83 -0.58
N ALA A 86 -25.25 13.34 0.64
CA ALA A 86 -24.50 12.19 1.16
C ALA A 86 -24.74 10.92 0.32
N TYR A 87 -26.00 10.71 -0.11
CA TYR A 87 -26.34 9.65 -1.06
C TYR A 87 -25.66 9.84 -2.41
N THR A 88 -25.74 11.03 -3.01
CA THR A 88 -25.09 11.30 -4.31
C THR A 88 -23.59 11.04 -4.22
N ASN A 89 -22.93 11.51 -3.16
CA ASN A 89 -21.50 11.26 -2.96
C ASN A 89 -21.18 9.76 -2.78
N LEU A 90 -22.05 9.00 -2.10
CA LEU A 90 -21.91 7.54 -1.98
C LEU A 90 -22.07 6.85 -3.34
N GLN A 91 -23.08 7.22 -4.12
CA GLN A 91 -23.32 6.62 -5.43
C GLN A 91 -22.18 6.95 -6.41
N ASP A 92 -21.71 8.19 -6.44
CA ASP A 92 -20.54 8.59 -7.24
C ASP A 92 -19.28 7.83 -6.81
N ALA A 93 -19.12 7.57 -5.50
CA ALA A 93 -18.02 6.78 -4.98
C ALA A 93 -18.13 5.29 -5.39
N LEU A 94 -19.33 4.70 -5.39
CA LEU A 94 -19.58 3.35 -5.90
C LEU A 94 -19.26 3.25 -7.39
N ASP A 95 -19.75 4.19 -8.19
CA ASP A 95 -19.57 4.21 -9.65
C ASP A 95 -18.10 4.37 -10.04
N SER A 96 -17.37 5.23 -9.32
CA SER A 96 -15.91 5.41 -9.53
C SER A 96 -15.06 4.30 -8.90
N GLY A 97 -15.61 3.51 -7.97
CA GLY A 97 -14.86 2.54 -7.18
C GLY A 97 -13.90 3.18 -6.16
N ASN A 98 -14.22 4.38 -5.67
CA ASN A 98 -13.42 5.05 -4.64
C ASN A 98 -13.70 4.42 -3.26
N CYS A 99 -12.89 3.41 -2.93
CA CYS A 99 -13.02 2.62 -1.70
C CYS A 99 -13.05 3.47 -0.42
N ASN A 100 -12.24 4.53 -0.36
CA ASN A 100 -12.16 5.37 0.83
C ASN A 100 -13.45 6.16 1.04
N SER A 101 -13.95 6.82 0.00
CA SER A 101 -15.19 7.59 0.07
C SER A 101 -16.40 6.69 0.33
N ILE A 102 -16.48 5.48 -0.26
CA ILE A 102 -17.57 4.52 0.02
C ILE A 102 -17.65 4.22 1.52
N ARG A 103 -16.54 3.81 2.14
CA ARG A 103 -16.49 3.46 3.58
C ARG A 103 -16.93 4.63 4.46
N ILE A 104 -16.49 5.84 4.13
CA ILE A 104 -16.74 7.04 4.93
C ILE A 104 -18.19 7.51 4.81
N TRP A 105 -18.75 7.53 3.59
CA TRP A 105 -20.15 7.90 3.40
C TRP A 105 -21.09 6.88 4.02
N MET A 106 -20.80 5.57 3.92
CA MET A 106 -21.55 4.54 4.63
C MET A 106 -21.52 4.74 6.16
N ARG A 107 -20.35 5.06 6.72
CA ARG A 107 -20.22 5.37 8.17
C ARG A 107 -20.98 6.64 8.56
N PHE A 108 -20.94 7.68 7.73
CA PHE A 108 -21.66 8.94 7.98
C PHE A 108 -23.19 8.75 7.93
N LEU A 109 -23.71 8.02 6.94
CA LEU A 109 -25.12 7.63 6.86
C LEU A 109 -25.55 6.82 8.10
N THR A 110 -24.69 5.91 8.55
CA THR A 110 -24.93 5.12 9.78
C THR A 110 -25.02 6.01 11.02
N ALA A 111 -24.12 6.98 11.17
CA ALA A 111 -24.16 7.92 12.29
C ALA A 111 -25.37 8.89 12.22
N MET A 112 -25.79 9.28 11.00
CA MET A 112 -27.00 10.09 10.79
C MET A 112 -28.28 9.31 11.14
N MET A 113 -28.31 8.00 10.91
CA MET A 113 -29.39 7.13 11.40
C MET A 113 -29.44 7.15 12.94
N CYS A 114 -28.29 7.02 13.61
CA CYS A 114 -28.21 7.11 15.08
C CYS A 114 -28.73 8.47 15.61
N SER A 115 -28.52 9.54 14.83
CA SER A 115 -28.98 10.90 15.13
C SER A 115 -30.41 11.19 14.66
N LYS A 116 -31.19 10.16 14.30
CA LYS A 116 -32.60 10.23 13.84
C LYS A 116 -32.84 11.05 12.56
N VAL A 117 -31.81 11.20 11.71
CA VAL A 117 -31.91 11.93 10.43
C VAL A 117 -32.22 11.00 9.27
N VAL A 118 -31.67 9.79 9.26
CA VAL A 118 -31.88 8.76 8.21
C VAL A 118 -32.79 7.66 8.74
N GLN A 119 -33.74 7.23 7.92
CA GLN A 119 -34.62 6.09 8.24
C GLN A 119 -33.81 4.78 8.35
N PRO A 120 -33.89 4.03 9.46
CA PRO A 120 -33.15 2.79 9.67
C PRO A 120 -33.35 1.76 8.54
N ASN A 121 -34.59 1.56 8.10
CA ASN A 121 -34.92 0.61 7.03
C ASN A 121 -34.23 0.96 5.70
N SER A 122 -34.15 2.25 5.37
CA SER A 122 -33.48 2.71 4.15
C SER A 122 -31.96 2.47 4.18
N LEU A 123 -31.33 2.49 5.37
CA LEU A 123 -29.93 2.12 5.55
C LEU A 123 -29.71 0.61 5.46
N VAL A 124 -30.61 -0.19 6.04
CA VAL A 124 -30.57 -1.67 5.93
C VAL A 124 -30.66 -2.10 4.47
N PHE A 125 -31.53 -1.50 3.67
CA PHE A 125 -31.60 -1.78 2.23
C PHE A 125 -30.30 -1.46 1.49
N ALA A 126 -29.56 -0.41 1.90
CA ALA A 126 -28.25 -0.13 1.35
C ALA A 126 -27.22 -1.22 1.72
N TYR A 127 -27.22 -1.72 2.97
CA TYR A 127 -26.39 -2.87 3.33
C TYR A 127 -26.75 -4.13 2.53
N GLU A 128 -28.04 -4.42 2.36
CA GLU A 128 -28.51 -5.57 1.59
C GLU A 128 -28.14 -5.47 0.10
N ALA A 129 -28.11 -4.27 -0.47
CA ALA A 129 -27.65 -4.06 -1.85
C ALA A 129 -26.16 -4.41 -2.01
N LEU A 130 -25.30 -3.99 -1.07
CA LEU A 130 -23.88 -4.36 -1.05
C LEU A 130 -23.69 -5.86 -0.85
N LEU A 131 -24.44 -6.48 0.08
CA LEU A 131 -24.41 -7.91 0.36
C LEU A 131 -24.85 -8.73 -0.87
N SER A 132 -25.93 -8.32 -1.52
CA SER A 132 -26.44 -8.97 -2.73
C SER A 132 -25.46 -8.87 -3.89
N SER A 133 -24.80 -7.71 -4.06
CA SER A 133 -23.76 -7.53 -5.06
C SER A 133 -22.53 -8.39 -4.77
N ALA A 134 -22.13 -8.51 -3.50
CA ALA A 134 -21.01 -9.35 -3.08
C ALA A 134 -21.30 -10.83 -3.35
N ALA A 135 -22.47 -11.33 -2.93
CA ALA A 135 -22.91 -12.70 -3.18
C ALA A 135 -23.01 -13.02 -4.68
N THR A 136 -23.57 -12.09 -5.48
CA THR A 136 -23.66 -12.26 -6.94
C THR A 136 -22.28 -12.28 -7.59
N THR A 137 -21.31 -11.52 -7.07
CA THR A 137 -19.95 -11.47 -7.63
C THR A 137 -19.21 -12.79 -7.45
N VAL A 138 -19.37 -13.44 -6.30
CA VAL A 138 -18.69 -14.72 -5.99
C VAL A 138 -19.45 -15.95 -6.45
N ASP A 139 -20.67 -15.80 -6.96
CA ASP A 139 -21.45 -16.87 -7.57
C ASP A 139 -20.74 -17.42 -8.81
N GLU A 140 -20.53 -18.74 -8.86
CA GLU A 140 -19.77 -19.40 -9.94
C GLU A 140 -20.53 -19.45 -11.28
N GLU A 141 -21.86 -19.39 -11.26
CA GLU A 141 -22.70 -19.52 -12.47
C GLU A 141 -23.04 -18.17 -13.09
N LYS A 142 -23.30 -17.16 -12.25
CA LYS A 142 -23.83 -15.85 -12.65
C LYS A 142 -22.85 -14.70 -12.45
N GLY A 143 -21.79 -14.93 -11.67
CA GLY A 143 -20.83 -13.93 -11.24
C GLY A 143 -19.49 -14.00 -11.96
N ASN A 144 -18.52 -13.30 -11.36
CA ASN A 144 -17.11 -13.39 -11.72
C ASN A 144 -16.28 -13.51 -10.44
N PRO A 145 -16.05 -14.73 -9.92
CA PRO A 145 -15.34 -14.96 -8.65
C PRO A 145 -13.92 -14.41 -8.62
N VAL A 146 -13.31 -14.13 -9.79
CA VAL A 146 -12.01 -13.45 -9.89
C VAL A 146 -12.04 -12.05 -9.26
N TRP A 147 -13.22 -11.41 -9.25
CA TRP A 147 -13.48 -10.12 -8.61
C TRP A 147 -13.86 -10.22 -7.14
N GLN A 148 -13.58 -11.34 -6.46
CA GLN A 148 -13.89 -11.51 -5.03
C GLN A 148 -13.33 -10.36 -4.17
N ALA A 149 -12.21 -9.72 -4.53
CA ALA A 149 -11.70 -8.55 -3.79
C ALA A 149 -12.73 -7.39 -3.68
N CYS A 150 -13.55 -7.18 -4.72
CA CYS A 150 -14.67 -6.22 -4.69
C CYS A 150 -15.75 -6.66 -3.69
N ALA A 151 -16.11 -7.95 -3.73
CA ALA A 151 -17.10 -8.53 -2.83
C ALA A 151 -16.63 -8.44 -1.36
N ASP A 152 -15.39 -8.85 -1.08
CA ASP A 152 -14.75 -8.77 0.25
C ASP A 152 -14.76 -7.31 0.76
N PHE A 153 -14.50 -6.34 -0.12
CA PHE A 153 -14.54 -4.92 0.21
C PHE A 153 -15.95 -4.43 0.59
N TYR A 154 -17.00 -4.83 -0.15
CA TYR A 154 -18.38 -4.49 0.20
C TYR A 154 -18.81 -5.08 1.54
N ILE A 155 -18.43 -6.33 1.83
CA ILE A 155 -18.69 -6.95 3.13
C ILE A 155 -17.94 -6.21 4.23
N THR A 156 -16.68 -5.85 3.99
CA THR A 156 -15.89 -5.03 4.91
C THR A 156 -16.58 -3.70 5.20
N CYS A 157 -17.13 -3.02 4.18
CA CYS A 157 -17.87 -1.76 4.36
C CYS A 157 -19.07 -1.94 5.30
N VAL A 158 -19.89 -2.96 5.06
CA VAL A 158 -21.05 -3.27 5.92
C VAL A 158 -20.59 -3.56 7.35
N LEU A 159 -19.64 -4.47 7.55
CA LEU A 159 -19.14 -4.83 8.87
C LEU A 159 -18.51 -3.65 9.61
N SER A 160 -17.77 -2.79 8.91
CA SER A 160 -17.11 -1.62 9.49
C SER A 160 -18.08 -0.53 9.95
N CYS A 161 -19.36 -0.57 9.53
CA CYS A 161 -20.38 0.39 9.99
C CYS A 161 -21.04 -0.05 11.30
N LEU A 162 -21.11 -1.34 11.56
CA LEU A 162 -21.83 -1.90 12.71
C LEU A 162 -21.31 -1.43 14.08
N PRO A 163 -20.01 -1.14 14.31
CA PRO A 163 -19.57 -0.53 15.57
C PRO A 163 -20.16 0.85 15.84
N TRP A 164 -20.61 1.57 14.80
CA TRP A 164 -21.17 2.92 14.93
C TRP A 164 -22.68 2.96 15.13
N GLY A 165 -23.43 1.95 14.66
CA GLY A 165 -24.90 1.99 14.71
C GLY A 165 -25.58 0.65 14.94
N GLY A 166 -24.83 -0.42 15.23
CA GLY A 166 -25.40 -1.74 15.47
C GLY A 166 -26.30 -1.80 16.70
N ALA A 167 -26.01 -1.02 17.75
CA ALA A 167 -26.86 -0.92 18.94
C ALA A 167 -28.22 -0.30 18.60
N GLU A 168 -28.21 0.82 17.89
CA GLU A 168 -29.39 1.57 17.49
C GLU A 168 -30.29 0.76 16.54
N LEU A 169 -29.69 -0.02 15.63
CA LEU A 169 -30.43 -0.95 14.74
C LEU A 169 -31.10 -2.11 15.51
N VAL A 170 -30.58 -2.50 16.69
CA VAL A 170 -31.23 -3.51 17.54
C VAL A 170 -32.37 -2.91 18.35
N GLU A 171 -32.22 -1.70 18.89
CA GLU A 171 -33.20 -1.09 19.81
C GLU A 171 -34.55 -0.78 19.14
N ILE A 172 -34.55 -0.43 17.84
CA ILE A 172 -35.78 -0.21 17.06
C ILE A 172 -36.71 -1.44 17.07
N ARG A 173 -36.15 -2.64 17.16
CA ARG A 173 -36.90 -3.90 17.28
C ARG A 173 -37.65 -4.01 18.61
N MET A 174 -37.12 -3.45 19.70
CA MET A 174 -37.76 -3.51 21.02
C MET A 174 -38.96 -2.56 21.12
N GLU A 175 -38.90 -1.39 20.48
CA GLU A 175 -40.02 -0.41 20.46
C GLU A 175 -41.21 -0.89 19.62
N LEU A 176 -40.97 -1.65 18.55
CA LEU A 176 -42.03 -2.26 17.73
C LEU A 176 -42.65 -3.53 18.35
N TRP A 177 -42.06 -4.08 19.42
CA TRP A 177 -42.51 -5.28 20.14
C TRP A 177 -43.04 -4.97 21.55
N GLU A 178 -43.64 -3.79 21.80
CA GLU A 178 -44.49 -3.67 22.99
C GLU A 178 -45.73 -4.58 22.83
N PRO A 179 -46.03 -5.49 23.77
CA PRO A 179 -47.25 -6.28 23.68
C PRO A 179 -48.45 -5.34 23.80
N LEU A 180 -49.25 -5.27 22.72
CA LEU A 180 -50.59 -4.71 22.76
C LEU A 180 -51.38 -5.36 23.92
N ASN A 181 -51.57 -4.58 24.99
CA ASN A 181 -52.59 -4.66 26.04
C ASN A 181 -53.18 -6.06 26.37
N PRO A 182 -52.98 -6.63 27.58
CA PRO A 182 -53.39 -7.99 27.94
C PRO A 182 -54.91 -8.21 28.15
N GLN A 183 -55.78 -7.45 27.49
CA GLN A 183 -57.24 -7.55 27.64
C GLN A 183 -57.99 -8.20 26.47
N THR A 184 -57.31 -8.66 25.42
CA THR A 184 -57.96 -9.36 24.29
C THR A 184 -57.49 -10.81 24.07
N THR A 185 -56.76 -11.41 25.01
CA THR A 185 -56.29 -12.80 24.91
C THR A 185 -57.15 -13.76 25.75
N ILE A 186 -58.45 -13.88 25.43
CA ILE A 186 -59.30 -14.96 25.99
C ILE A 186 -59.81 -15.94 24.92
N GLU A 187 -59.69 -15.69 23.61
CA GLU A 187 -60.35 -16.57 22.62
C GLU A 187 -59.45 -17.39 21.69
N ALA A 188 -58.13 -17.48 21.93
CA ALA A 188 -57.23 -18.25 21.05
C ALA A 188 -56.52 -19.44 21.74
N SER A 189 -57.07 -20.00 22.81
CA SER A 189 -56.58 -21.24 23.44
C SER A 189 -57.46 -22.44 23.08
N ALA A 190 -57.48 -22.83 21.80
CA ALA A 190 -58.08 -24.11 21.38
C ALA A 190 -57.55 -24.62 20.02
N ALA A 191 -56.23 -24.66 19.82
CA ALA A 191 -55.65 -25.47 18.72
C ALA A 191 -54.16 -25.72 18.97
N THR A 192 -53.84 -26.58 19.94
CA THR A 192 -52.49 -27.15 20.07
C THR A 192 -52.60 -28.65 20.32
N ALA A 193 -52.53 -29.42 19.23
CA ALA A 193 -52.17 -30.84 19.17
C ALA A 193 -52.11 -31.13 17.65
N VAL A 194 -50.99 -31.43 17.01
CA VAL A 194 -50.17 -32.64 17.14
C VAL A 194 -48.92 -32.44 16.25
N GLY A 195 -47.75 -32.94 16.67
CA GLY A 195 -46.73 -33.40 15.72
C GLY A 195 -45.35 -32.74 15.79
N ARG A 196 -44.49 -33.25 16.69
CA ARG A 196 -43.03 -33.21 16.52
C ARG A 196 -42.62 -34.20 15.43
N THR A 197 -41.79 -33.81 14.45
CA THR A 197 -40.77 -34.70 13.88
C THR A 197 -39.69 -33.98 13.05
N HIS A 198 -38.44 -34.27 13.43
CA HIS A 198 -37.15 -34.31 12.72
C HIS A 198 -36.83 -33.48 11.46
N PHE A 199 -35.67 -32.80 11.57
CA PHE A 199 -34.77 -32.42 10.49
C PHE A 199 -34.40 -33.62 9.60
N LEU A 200 -34.52 -33.45 8.29
CA LEU A 200 -33.89 -34.28 7.27
C LEU A 200 -33.29 -33.35 6.19
N ILE A 201 -31.97 -33.37 6.09
CA ILE A 201 -31.18 -32.74 5.03
C ILE A 201 -31.27 -33.62 3.79
N LEU A 202 -31.74 -33.07 2.66
CA LEU A 202 -31.55 -33.65 1.33
C LEU A 202 -31.22 -32.56 0.30
N LYS A 203 -29.95 -32.60 -0.12
CA LYS A 203 -29.38 -32.31 -1.45
C LYS A 203 -30.06 -31.27 -2.36
N GLY A 204 -29.36 -30.14 -2.51
CA GLY A 204 -28.96 -29.60 -3.82
C GLY A 204 -30.07 -29.31 -4.85
N THR A 205 -30.66 -28.12 -4.75
CA THR A 205 -31.03 -27.19 -5.84
C THR A 205 -31.82 -26.03 -5.24
N TRP A 206 -31.26 -24.81 -5.27
CA TRP A 206 -32.00 -23.57 -5.00
C TRP A 206 -32.25 -22.88 -6.34
N THR A 207 -33.36 -23.20 -6.98
CA THR A 207 -33.91 -22.35 -8.05
C THR A 207 -34.52 -21.10 -7.40
N LEU A 208 -34.08 -19.91 -7.86
CA LEU A 208 -34.75 -18.64 -7.58
C LEU A 208 -36.23 -18.75 -7.97
N ILE A 209 -37.14 -18.66 -6.99
CA ILE A 209 -38.53 -18.32 -7.26
C ILE A 209 -38.71 -16.85 -6.89
N VAL A 210 -38.59 -16.00 -7.92
CA VAL A 210 -39.27 -14.71 -7.95
C VAL A 210 -40.77 -14.99 -7.96
N PRO A 211 -41.60 -14.47 -7.04
CA PRO A 211 -43.03 -14.66 -7.13
C PRO A 211 -43.60 -13.72 -8.20
N ALA A 212 -43.63 -14.20 -9.44
CA ALA A 212 -44.60 -13.73 -10.41
C ALA A 212 -45.93 -14.45 -10.15
N MET A 213 -46.91 -13.76 -9.55
CA MET A 213 -48.31 -14.17 -9.63
C MET A 213 -49.19 -12.97 -9.92
N PHE A 214 -49.55 -12.83 -11.19
CA PHE A 214 -50.84 -12.29 -11.61
C PHE A 214 -51.51 -13.32 -12.52
N VAL A 215 -52.84 -13.43 -12.37
CA VAL A 215 -53.81 -14.21 -13.16
C VAL A 215 -54.04 -15.66 -12.68
N LEU A 216 -54.91 -15.82 -11.66
CA LEU A 216 -56.30 -16.26 -11.83
C LEU A 216 -57.05 -15.97 -10.52
N GLY A 217 -58.24 -15.38 -10.65
CA GLY A 217 -58.94 -14.73 -9.54
C GLY A 217 -59.44 -15.68 -8.47
N GLU A 218 -59.18 -15.31 -7.21
CA GLU A 218 -60.08 -15.46 -6.07
C GLU A 218 -59.62 -14.50 -4.96
N HIS A 219 -60.58 -13.78 -4.38
CA HIS A 219 -60.35 -12.75 -3.36
C HIS A 219 -59.75 -13.36 -2.10
N VAL A 220 -58.48 -13.03 -1.80
CA VAL A 220 -57.90 -13.16 -0.46
C VAL A 220 -57.24 -11.83 -0.11
N THR A 221 -57.70 -11.25 1.00
CA THR A 221 -57.24 -9.98 1.57
C THR A 221 -55.74 -10.01 1.93
N PRO A 222 -54.98 -8.92 1.71
CA PRO A 222 -53.55 -8.90 2.00
C PRO A 222 -53.32 -8.68 3.51
N HIS A 223 -52.82 -9.70 4.20
CA HIS A 223 -52.10 -9.51 5.46
C HIS A 223 -50.59 -9.64 5.19
N SER A 224 -49.89 -8.51 5.35
CA SER A 224 -48.45 -8.33 5.59
C SER A 224 -47.46 -9.26 4.86
N GLN A 225 -46.89 -8.77 3.75
CA GLN A 225 -45.52 -9.14 3.36
C GLN A 225 -44.57 -8.65 4.47
N GLN A 226 -43.84 -9.56 5.11
CA GLN A 226 -42.80 -9.21 6.08
C GLN A 226 -41.66 -8.47 5.36
N VAL A 227 -41.45 -7.22 5.74
CA VAL A 227 -40.29 -6.41 5.39
C VAL A 227 -39.10 -6.92 6.23
N PRO A 228 -37.87 -7.05 5.68
CA PRO A 228 -36.71 -7.46 6.46
C PRO A 228 -36.25 -6.28 7.34
N ASP A 229 -36.94 -6.05 8.46
CA ASP A 229 -36.75 -4.85 9.30
C ASP A 229 -35.51 -4.91 10.22
N ASP A 230 -34.70 -5.98 10.18
CA ASP A 230 -33.77 -6.26 11.28
C ASP A 230 -32.30 -6.43 10.84
N ILE A 231 -31.38 -5.91 11.66
CA ILE A 231 -29.93 -6.18 11.65
C ILE A 231 -29.59 -7.69 11.53
N GLN A 232 -30.50 -8.57 11.97
CA GLN A 232 -30.35 -10.01 11.82
C GLN A 232 -30.36 -10.47 10.35
N SER A 233 -31.10 -9.80 9.48
CA SER A 233 -31.07 -10.04 8.02
C SER A 233 -29.66 -9.77 7.48
N VAL A 234 -29.10 -8.61 7.83
CA VAL A 234 -27.74 -8.19 7.47
C VAL A 234 -26.70 -9.21 7.97
N MET A 235 -26.77 -9.59 9.26
CA MET A 235 -25.87 -10.58 9.86
C MET A 235 -25.97 -11.95 9.18
N SER A 236 -27.19 -12.38 8.82
CA SER A 236 -27.42 -13.64 8.10
C SER A 236 -26.91 -13.59 6.66
N GLY A 237 -27.06 -12.44 5.99
CA GLY A 237 -26.50 -12.19 4.66
C GLY A 237 -24.97 -12.24 4.65
N VAL A 238 -24.32 -11.66 5.66
CA VAL A 238 -22.86 -11.77 5.84
C VAL A 238 -22.47 -13.23 6.03
N GLN A 239 -23.15 -13.97 6.92
CA GLN A 239 -22.87 -15.39 7.15
C GLN A 239 -23.07 -16.22 5.87
N GLY A 240 -24.09 -15.90 5.07
CA GLY A 240 -24.33 -16.50 3.76
C GLY A 240 -23.18 -16.24 2.79
N TYR A 241 -22.66 -15.01 2.75
CA TYR A 241 -21.47 -14.69 1.94
C TYR A 241 -20.24 -15.52 2.34
N PHE A 242 -19.97 -15.65 3.65
CA PHE A 242 -18.87 -16.47 4.14
C PHE A 242 -18.94 -17.94 3.72
N SER A 243 -20.14 -18.46 3.45
CA SER A 243 -20.33 -19.83 2.94
C SER A 243 -20.04 -19.98 1.44
N LEU A 244 -20.05 -18.87 0.68
CA LEU A 244 -19.82 -18.84 -0.76
C LEU A 244 -18.39 -18.43 -1.12
N ARG A 245 -17.79 -17.53 -0.33
CA ARG A 245 -16.46 -16.99 -0.63
C ARG A 245 -15.39 -18.08 -0.58
N ARG A 246 -14.39 -17.97 -1.44
CA ARG A 246 -13.19 -18.81 -1.37
C ARG A 246 -12.23 -18.20 -0.35
N HIS A 247 -11.67 -19.02 0.52
CA HIS A 247 -10.56 -18.59 1.38
C HIS A 247 -9.33 -18.31 0.49
N VAL A 248 -8.72 -17.15 0.66
CA VAL A 248 -7.54 -16.73 -0.13
C VAL A 248 -6.37 -16.58 0.81
N SER A 249 -5.34 -17.41 0.62
CA SER A 249 -4.08 -17.28 1.36
C SER A 249 -3.33 -16.01 0.94
N ASP A 250 -3.04 -15.11 1.88
CA ASP A 250 -2.33 -13.84 1.64
C ASP A 250 -0.80 -13.96 1.64
N SER A 251 -0.23 -15.18 1.58
CA SER A 251 1.20 -15.45 1.76
C SER A 251 2.13 -14.60 0.88
N GLY A 252 1.68 -14.21 -0.32
CA GLY A 252 2.40 -13.30 -1.21
C GLY A 252 2.70 -11.92 -0.61
N PHE A 253 1.79 -11.38 0.19
CA PHE A 253 1.84 -10.03 0.76
C PHE A 253 1.87 -10.03 2.30
N SER A 254 2.13 -11.18 2.92
CA SER A 254 2.39 -11.27 4.36
C SER A 254 3.72 -10.58 4.69
N VAL A 255 3.76 -9.79 5.77
CA VAL A 255 4.96 -9.06 6.20
C VAL A 255 5.97 -10.01 6.85
N PHE A 256 5.49 -11.05 7.52
CA PHE A 256 6.30 -12.15 8.03
C PHE A 256 6.03 -13.40 7.21
N LYS A 257 7.01 -14.30 7.09
CA LYS A 257 6.78 -15.63 6.51
C LYS A 257 5.76 -16.37 7.35
N ASP A 258 4.76 -16.97 6.70
CA ASP A 258 3.74 -17.74 7.39
C ASP A 258 4.36 -19.05 7.92
N ALA A 259 4.02 -19.46 9.15
CA ALA A 259 4.52 -20.69 9.77
C ALA A 259 4.17 -21.96 8.95
N ASP A 260 3.17 -21.89 8.07
CA ASP A 260 2.76 -22.96 7.16
C ASP A 260 3.79 -23.30 6.07
N ASP A 261 4.79 -22.45 5.83
CA ASP A 261 5.89 -22.76 4.90
C ASP A 261 6.99 -23.62 5.56
N THR A 262 6.89 -23.90 6.87
CA THR A 262 7.68 -24.94 7.54
C THR A 262 6.82 -26.19 7.73
N GLU A 263 7.17 -27.31 7.09
CA GLU A 263 6.47 -28.61 7.17
C GLU A 263 6.39 -29.24 8.59
N ASN A 264 6.75 -28.51 9.65
CA ASN A 264 6.87 -29.02 11.02
C ASN A 264 5.76 -28.60 11.99
N ALA A 265 4.64 -28.03 11.53
CA ALA A 265 3.46 -27.83 12.39
C ALA A 265 2.53 -29.06 12.32
N LEU A 266 2.97 -30.17 12.92
CA LEU A 266 2.12 -31.35 13.15
C LEU A 266 1.35 -31.29 14.47
N ASP A 267 1.49 -30.23 15.26
CA ASP A 267 0.69 -29.99 16.47
C ASP A 267 -0.18 -28.74 16.27
N GLU A 268 -1.50 -28.95 16.31
CA GLU A 268 -2.59 -27.98 16.17
C GLU A 268 -2.56 -27.08 14.91
N LYS A 269 -3.28 -27.50 13.86
CA LYS A 269 -3.73 -26.60 12.78
C LYS A 269 -4.63 -25.52 13.36
N VAL A 270 -4.07 -24.45 13.89
CA VAL A 270 -4.79 -23.20 14.11
C VAL A 270 -5.06 -22.64 12.71
N GLU A 271 -6.30 -22.77 12.22
CA GLU A 271 -6.70 -22.11 10.97
C GLU A 271 -6.44 -20.61 11.11
N VAL A 272 -5.46 -20.10 10.35
CA VAL A 272 -5.11 -18.69 10.43
C VAL A 272 -6.20 -17.91 9.70
N LEU A 273 -7.02 -17.17 10.45
CA LEU A 273 -8.12 -16.36 9.90
C LEU A 273 -7.59 -15.18 9.06
N ASP A 274 -8.18 -14.90 7.91
CA ASP A 274 -7.89 -13.67 7.17
C ASP A 274 -8.49 -12.43 7.86
N PHE A 275 -8.18 -11.23 7.34
CA PHE A 275 -8.66 -9.98 7.94
C PHE A 275 -10.20 -9.92 8.04
N LEU A 276 -10.90 -10.38 7.00
CA LEU A 276 -12.35 -10.27 6.93
C LEU A 276 -13.02 -11.27 7.89
N GLU A 277 -12.46 -12.48 8.00
CA GLU A 277 -12.85 -13.49 8.98
C GLU A 277 -12.62 -13.01 10.43
N ASP A 278 -11.46 -12.40 10.72
CA ASP A 278 -11.17 -11.80 12.02
C ASP A 278 -12.14 -10.66 12.35
N LEU A 279 -12.42 -9.77 11.40
CA LEU A 279 -13.41 -8.70 11.58
C LEU A 279 -14.80 -9.27 11.86
N TRP A 280 -15.21 -10.31 11.13
CA TRP A 280 -16.49 -10.96 11.37
C TRP A 280 -16.60 -11.55 12.78
N GLY A 281 -15.57 -12.27 13.23
CA GLY A 281 -15.50 -12.79 14.60
C GLY A 281 -15.60 -11.69 15.66
N ARG A 282 -14.93 -10.54 15.46
CA ARG A 282 -15.04 -9.37 16.35
C ARG A 282 -16.44 -8.76 16.37
N ILE A 283 -17.11 -8.70 15.23
CA ILE A 283 -18.49 -8.20 15.14
C ILE A 283 -19.47 -9.17 15.83
N GLN A 284 -19.27 -10.48 15.70
CA GLN A 284 -20.06 -11.47 16.41
C GLN A 284 -19.88 -11.35 17.94
N ASP A 285 -18.64 -11.18 18.42
CA ASP A 285 -18.37 -10.92 19.84
C ASP A 285 -19.00 -9.61 20.33
N LEU A 286 -18.89 -8.52 19.55
CA LEU A 286 -19.53 -7.25 19.85
C LEU A 286 -21.06 -7.40 19.98
N SER A 287 -21.70 -8.12 19.04
CA SER A 287 -23.14 -8.40 19.08
C SER A 287 -23.51 -9.18 20.35
N ASN A 288 -22.75 -10.24 20.67
CA ASN A 288 -22.98 -11.06 21.87
C ASN A 288 -22.80 -10.28 23.19
N ARG A 289 -21.98 -9.22 23.19
CA ARG A 289 -21.76 -8.31 24.32
C ARG A 289 -22.73 -7.13 24.36
N GLY A 290 -23.77 -7.15 23.53
CA GLY A 290 -24.80 -6.12 23.50
C GLY A 290 -24.34 -4.80 22.89
N TRP A 291 -23.46 -4.86 21.89
CA TRP A 291 -23.02 -3.69 21.11
C TRP A 291 -22.35 -2.59 21.94
N LYS A 292 -21.66 -2.97 23.02
CA LYS A 292 -20.91 -2.06 23.89
C LYS A 292 -19.45 -1.98 23.45
N LEU A 293 -18.94 -0.76 23.32
CA LEU A 293 -17.56 -0.44 22.96
C LEU A 293 -17.25 0.98 23.43
N ASP A 294 -15.98 1.27 23.72
CA ASP A 294 -15.52 2.54 24.29
C ASP A 294 -14.88 3.46 23.24
N SER A 295 -14.56 2.92 22.07
CA SER A 295 -13.83 3.64 21.01
C SER A 295 -14.68 4.58 20.15
N VAL A 296 -16.02 4.41 20.13
CA VAL A 296 -16.92 5.23 19.29
C VAL A 296 -17.70 6.21 20.17
N PRO A 297 -17.49 7.53 20.04
CA PRO A 297 -18.30 8.52 20.74
C PRO A 297 -19.77 8.43 20.35
N ARG A 298 -20.69 8.50 21.33
CA ARG A 298 -22.14 8.52 21.13
C ARG A 298 -22.78 9.83 21.62
N PRO A 299 -22.40 10.98 21.04
CA PRO A 299 -22.89 12.29 21.46
C PRO A 299 -24.41 12.45 21.31
N HIS A 300 -25.04 11.75 20.35
CA HIS A 300 -26.49 11.78 20.10
C HIS A 300 -27.32 11.37 21.30
N LEU A 301 -26.82 10.47 22.15
CA LEU A 301 -27.52 10.01 23.37
C LEU A 301 -27.81 11.16 24.33
N SER A 302 -26.93 12.17 24.41
CA SER A 302 -27.16 13.35 25.26
C SER A 302 -28.28 14.26 24.75
N PHE A 303 -28.70 14.08 23.50
CA PHE A 303 -29.72 14.87 22.82
C PHE A 303 -30.94 14.04 22.41
N GLU A 304 -31.02 12.77 22.81
CA GLU A 304 -32.03 11.81 22.36
C GLU A 304 -33.46 12.33 22.50
N ALA A 305 -33.80 12.91 23.66
CA ALA A 305 -35.11 13.48 23.92
C ALA A 305 -35.51 14.61 22.93
N GLN A 306 -34.54 15.31 22.35
CA GLN A 306 -34.78 16.31 21.31
C GLN A 306 -34.86 15.65 19.92
N LEU A 307 -33.93 14.75 19.62
CA LEU A 307 -33.78 14.13 18.31
C LEU A 307 -34.97 13.26 17.92
N VAL A 308 -35.63 12.60 18.89
CA VAL A 308 -36.83 11.78 18.64
C VAL A 308 -38.01 12.58 18.10
N ALA A 309 -38.06 13.90 18.35
CA ALA A 309 -39.08 14.78 17.76
C ALA A 309 -38.82 15.10 16.27
N GLY A 310 -37.63 14.77 15.76
CA GLY A 310 -37.22 15.08 14.40
C GLY A 310 -37.75 14.09 13.37
N LYS A 311 -38.03 14.60 12.17
CA LYS A 311 -38.42 13.77 11.04
C LYS A 311 -37.19 13.11 10.41
N SER A 312 -37.18 11.78 10.33
CA SER A 312 -36.18 11.04 9.58
C SER A 312 -36.55 10.94 8.09
N HIS A 313 -35.53 10.94 7.22
CA HIS A 313 -35.67 10.95 5.77
C HIS A 313 -35.22 9.60 5.17
N ASP A 314 -35.87 9.19 4.09
CA ASP A 314 -35.50 7.99 3.35
C ASP A 314 -34.24 8.19 2.52
N LEU A 315 -33.36 7.19 2.51
CA LEU A 315 -32.25 7.08 1.57
C LEU A 315 -32.74 6.53 0.22
N ALA A 316 -32.26 7.11 -0.88
CA ALA A 316 -32.48 6.53 -2.20
C ALA A 316 -31.77 5.17 -2.35
N GLN A 317 -32.28 4.30 -3.23
CA GLN A 317 -31.71 2.96 -3.43
C GLN A 317 -30.35 3.05 -4.13
N ILE A 318 -29.29 2.60 -3.45
CA ILE A 318 -27.96 2.52 -4.05
C ILE A 318 -27.88 1.42 -5.12
N SER A 319 -27.03 1.64 -6.12
CA SER A 319 -26.75 0.68 -7.18
C SER A 319 -25.26 0.34 -7.22
N CYS A 320 -24.93 -0.94 -7.10
CA CYS A 320 -23.54 -1.41 -7.21
C CYS A 320 -23.18 -1.66 -8.68
N PRO A 321 -22.02 -1.19 -9.17
CA PRO A 321 -21.55 -1.52 -10.50
C PRO A 321 -21.37 -3.03 -10.67
N LYS A 322 -21.81 -3.56 -11.81
CA LYS A 322 -21.57 -4.97 -12.14
C LYS A 322 -20.08 -5.21 -12.36
N PRO A 323 -19.51 -6.31 -11.84
CA PRO A 323 -18.14 -6.68 -12.17
C PRO A 323 -18.03 -6.97 -13.68
N PRO A 324 -16.84 -6.81 -14.28
CA PRO A 324 -16.59 -7.20 -15.65
C PRO A 324 -16.93 -8.68 -15.89
N ASP A 325 -17.35 -8.99 -17.11
CA ASP A 325 -17.59 -10.37 -17.51
C ASP A 325 -16.30 -11.22 -17.39
N PRO A 326 -16.43 -12.52 -17.08
CA PRO A 326 -15.29 -13.42 -17.07
C PRO A 326 -14.51 -13.38 -18.40
N PRO A 327 -13.19 -13.66 -18.38
CA PRO A 327 -12.38 -13.62 -19.60
C PRO A 327 -12.94 -14.55 -20.68
N ALA A 328 -12.96 -14.09 -21.94
CA ALA A 328 -13.44 -14.88 -23.07
C ALA A 328 -12.70 -16.22 -23.25
N VAL A 329 -11.44 -16.28 -22.81
CA VAL A 329 -10.64 -17.52 -22.70
C VAL A 329 -10.28 -17.71 -21.24
N LEU A 330 -10.81 -18.76 -20.62
CA LEU A 330 -10.49 -19.15 -19.25
C LEU A 330 -9.09 -19.77 -19.19
N SER A 331 -8.07 -18.93 -19.10
CA SER A 331 -6.71 -19.32 -18.78
C SER A 331 -6.29 -18.79 -17.41
N ALA A 332 -5.36 -19.48 -16.75
CA ALA A 332 -4.81 -19.02 -15.47
C ALA A 332 -4.19 -17.61 -15.57
N VAL A 333 -3.63 -17.26 -16.74
CA VAL A 333 -3.06 -15.94 -17.00
C VAL A 333 -4.14 -14.88 -17.14
N ALA A 334 -5.19 -15.15 -17.92
CA ALA A 334 -6.29 -14.20 -18.12
C ALA A 334 -7.05 -13.94 -16.81
N CYS A 335 -7.32 -15.00 -16.03
CA CYS A 335 -7.93 -14.88 -14.71
C CYS A 335 -7.00 -14.15 -13.73
N GLY A 336 -5.70 -14.45 -13.76
CA GLY A 336 -4.71 -13.76 -12.92
C GLY A 336 -4.60 -12.26 -13.21
N LYS A 337 -4.68 -11.85 -14.49
CA LYS A 337 -4.76 -10.44 -14.90
C LYS A 337 -5.99 -9.74 -14.33
N GLN A 338 -7.18 -10.31 -14.53
CA GLN A 338 -8.41 -9.74 -13.97
C GLN A 338 -8.39 -9.71 -12.44
N LYS A 339 -7.80 -10.72 -11.78
CA LYS A 339 -7.65 -10.75 -10.31
C LYS A 339 -6.78 -9.60 -9.84
N HIS A 340 -5.63 -9.40 -10.49
CA HIS A 340 -4.72 -8.31 -10.20
C HIS A 340 -5.39 -6.94 -10.39
N GLU A 341 -6.17 -6.77 -11.45
CA GLU A 341 -6.95 -5.54 -11.67
C GLU A 341 -8.00 -5.32 -10.58
N ALA A 342 -8.71 -6.37 -10.17
CA ALA A 342 -9.68 -6.31 -9.09
C ALA A 342 -9.02 -5.92 -7.76
N GLU A 343 -7.85 -6.49 -7.43
CA GLU A 343 -7.09 -6.16 -6.21
C GLU A 343 -6.46 -4.77 -6.25
N LEU A 344 -6.10 -4.25 -7.43
CA LEU A 344 -5.66 -2.86 -7.58
C LEU A 344 -6.80 -1.87 -7.35
N LYS A 345 -8.01 -2.19 -7.83
CA LYS A 345 -9.19 -1.33 -7.67
C LYS A 345 -9.80 -1.44 -6.27
N TYR A 346 -9.78 -2.63 -5.69
CA TYR A 346 -10.28 -2.94 -4.35
C TYR A 346 -9.18 -3.59 -3.51
N PRO A 347 -8.23 -2.79 -2.99
CA PRO A 347 -7.14 -3.30 -2.17
C PRO A 347 -7.67 -4.02 -0.94
N ARG A 348 -7.27 -5.28 -0.78
CA ARG A 348 -7.59 -6.06 0.41
C ARG A 348 -6.76 -5.56 1.58
N ARG A 349 -7.38 -5.51 2.75
CA ARG A 349 -6.64 -5.26 3.98
C ARG A 349 -5.92 -6.55 4.38
N ILE A 350 -4.61 -6.44 4.55
CA ILE A 350 -3.77 -7.55 5.02
C ILE A 350 -3.90 -7.68 6.54
N ARG A 351 -3.44 -8.82 7.07
CA ARG A 351 -3.34 -9.04 8.51
C ARG A 351 -2.51 -7.96 9.20
N ARG A 352 -2.79 -7.78 10.49
CA ARG A 352 -2.06 -6.87 11.35
C ARG A 352 -0.60 -7.27 11.47
N LEU A 353 0.22 -6.28 11.82
CA LEU A 353 1.65 -6.47 11.97
C LEU A 353 1.97 -7.24 13.27
N ASP A 354 1.18 -7.06 14.34
CA ASP A 354 1.27 -7.82 15.60
C ASP A 354 2.72 -7.99 16.11
N ILE A 355 3.41 -6.85 16.23
CA ILE A 355 4.80 -6.77 16.71
C ILE A 355 4.89 -6.59 18.22
N PHE A 356 3.81 -6.19 18.89
CA PHE A 356 3.79 -6.02 20.34
C PHE A 356 3.12 -7.20 21.04
N PRO A 357 3.58 -7.57 22.27
CA PRO A 357 2.88 -8.54 23.09
C PRO A 357 1.44 -8.10 23.40
N THR A 358 0.54 -9.07 23.51
CA THR A 358 -0.88 -8.84 23.86
C THR A 358 -1.03 -8.07 25.18
N SER A 359 -0.10 -8.22 26.11
CA SER A 359 -0.08 -7.50 27.39
C SER A 359 0.04 -5.98 27.28
N LYS A 360 0.52 -5.46 26.15
CA LYS A 360 0.54 -4.01 25.88
C LYS A 360 -0.81 -3.46 25.45
N MET A 361 -1.80 -4.34 25.23
CA MET A 361 -3.13 -4.03 24.70
C MET A 361 -4.25 -4.73 25.49
N GLU A 362 -3.96 -5.25 26.68
CA GLU A 362 -4.93 -5.96 27.54
C GLU A 362 -6.17 -5.11 27.87
N ASP A 363 -5.99 -3.79 28.01
CA ASP A 363 -7.06 -2.84 28.34
C ASP A 363 -7.94 -2.45 27.14
N ILE A 364 -7.68 -2.97 25.93
CA ILE A 364 -8.38 -2.59 24.70
C ILE A 364 -9.19 -3.79 24.17
N GLN A 365 -10.50 -3.64 24.04
CA GLN A 365 -11.31 -4.73 23.47
C GLN A 365 -10.95 -4.97 22.00
N PRO A 366 -11.13 -6.21 21.48
CA PRO A 366 -10.83 -6.53 20.09
C PRO A 366 -11.47 -5.58 19.08
N ILE A 367 -12.71 -5.16 19.32
CA ILE A 367 -13.43 -4.24 18.43
C ILE A 367 -12.96 -2.79 18.58
N ASP A 368 -12.66 -2.33 19.80
CA ASP A 368 -12.10 -1.00 20.06
C ASP A 368 -10.77 -0.82 19.31
N ARG A 369 -9.95 -1.87 19.29
CA ARG A 369 -8.71 -1.89 18.50
C ARG A 369 -8.99 -1.67 17.01
N PHE A 370 -9.99 -2.34 16.44
CA PHE A 370 -10.35 -2.15 15.03
C PHE A 370 -10.78 -0.71 14.74
N VAL A 371 -11.63 -0.12 15.59
CA VAL A 371 -12.12 1.26 15.43
C VAL A 371 -10.98 2.28 15.54
N VAL A 372 -10.09 2.13 16.52
CA VAL A 372 -8.95 3.05 16.66
C VAL A 372 -8.01 2.93 15.47
N GLU A 373 -7.77 1.71 14.98
CA GLU A 373 -6.99 1.50 13.75
C GLU A 373 -7.65 2.21 12.54
N GLU A 374 -8.97 2.13 12.38
CA GLU A 374 -9.71 2.88 11.35
C GLU A 374 -9.50 4.39 11.46
N TYR A 375 -9.60 4.96 12.67
CA TYR A 375 -9.35 6.38 12.87
C TYR A 375 -7.93 6.79 12.51
N LEU A 376 -6.94 6.00 12.90
CA LEU A 376 -5.53 6.27 12.59
C LEU A 376 -5.27 6.21 11.08
N LEU A 377 -5.82 5.22 10.38
CA LEU A 377 -5.72 5.10 8.93
C LEU A 377 -6.41 6.26 8.21
N ASP A 378 -7.57 6.69 8.69
CA ASP A 378 -8.30 7.83 8.15
C ASP A 378 -7.53 9.15 8.31
N VAL A 379 -6.97 9.37 9.50
CA VAL A 379 -6.13 10.54 9.76
C VAL A 379 -4.87 10.53 8.90
N LEU A 380 -4.21 9.37 8.75
CA LEU A 380 -3.06 9.22 7.86
C LEU A 380 -3.42 9.51 6.39
N LEU A 381 -4.59 9.05 5.95
CA LEU A 381 -5.08 9.20 4.59
C LEU A 381 -5.38 10.65 4.24
N TYR A 382 -6.20 11.36 5.02
CA TYR A 382 -6.63 12.71 4.68
C TYR A 382 -5.59 13.79 5.00
N LEU A 383 -4.73 13.57 6.00
CA LEU A 383 -3.71 14.53 6.40
C LEU A 383 -2.30 14.20 5.86
N ASN A 384 -2.22 13.39 4.80
CA ASN A 384 -0.94 13.02 4.17
C ASN A 384 -0.12 14.21 3.63
N GLY A 385 -0.78 15.33 3.34
CA GLY A 385 -0.14 16.60 2.96
C GLY A 385 0.27 17.49 4.14
N CYS A 386 -0.20 17.20 5.36
CA CYS A 386 -0.11 18.08 6.53
C CYS A 386 0.37 17.33 7.78
N ARG A 387 1.60 16.81 7.75
CA ARG A 387 2.17 15.93 8.80
C ARG A 387 2.00 16.38 10.26
N LYS A 388 2.05 17.70 10.54
CA LYS A 388 1.92 18.23 11.90
C LYS A 388 0.49 18.12 12.41
N GLU A 389 -0.47 18.47 11.55
CA GLU A 389 -1.90 18.27 11.86
C GLU A 389 -2.18 16.78 11.98
N CYS A 390 -1.65 15.95 11.06
CA CYS A 390 -1.76 14.49 11.15
C CYS A 390 -1.34 13.99 12.54
N ALA A 391 -0.13 14.33 13.00
CA ALA A 391 0.34 13.95 14.34
C ALA A 391 -0.56 14.49 15.46
N SER A 392 -1.03 15.74 15.36
CA SER A 392 -1.94 16.33 16.35
C SER A 392 -3.27 15.58 16.46
N TYR A 393 -3.90 15.24 15.33
CA TYR A 393 -5.16 14.50 15.30
C TYR A 393 -4.97 13.03 15.71
N MET A 394 -3.85 12.40 15.35
CA MET A 394 -3.53 11.04 15.82
C MET A 394 -3.40 10.99 17.34
N VAL A 395 -2.86 12.02 18.00
CA VAL A 395 -2.79 12.09 19.47
C VAL A 395 -4.14 12.45 20.10
N GLY A 396 -4.98 13.18 19.37
CA GLY A 396 -6.26 13.72 19.83
C GLY A 396 -7.47 12.89 19.45
N LEU A 397 -7.35 11.58 19.22
CA LEU A 397 -8.52 10.74 18.92
C LEU A 397 -9.52 10.75 20.09
N PRO A 398 -10.84 10.69 19.79
CA PRO A 398 -11.88 10.80 20.81
C PRO A 398 -12.11 9.46 21.54
N VAL A 399 -11.07 8.94 22.19
CA VAL A 399 -11.10 7.68 22.96
C VAL A 399 -10.60 7.88 24.38
N THR A 400 -11.08 7.07 25.32
CA THR A 400 -10.85 7.22 26.76
C THR A 400 -9.64 6.44 27.29
N PHE A 401 -9.09 5.54 26.48
CA PHE A 401 -7.96 4.68 26.82
C PHE A 401 -6.69 5.06 26.04
N ARG A 402 -5.54 4.51 26.46
CA ARG A 402 -4.24 4.72 25.80
C ARG A 402 -4.07 3.81 24.60
N TYR A 403 -3.44 4.31 23.53
CA TYR A 403 -3.34 3.61 22.25
C TYR A 403 -2.02 3.87 21.52
N GLU A 404 -0.96 4.29 22.22
CA GLU A 404 0.33 4.62 21.60
C GLU A 404 0.98 3.41 20.92
N TYR A 405 0.85 2.21 21.49
CA TYR A 405 1.33 0.96 20.88
C TYR A 405 0.59 0.66 19.58
N LEU A 406 -0.75 0.75 19.58
CA LEU A 406 -1.57 0.58 18.40
C LEU A 406 -1.23 1.63 17.34
N MET A 407 -1.04 2.88 17.74
CA MET A 407 -0.63 3.98 16.86
C MET A 407 0.69 3.68 16.14
N ALA A 408 1.72 3.27 16.88
CA ALA A 408 3.00 2.90 16.28
C ALA A 408 2.84 1.70 15.34
N GLU A 409 2.14 0.65 15.76
CA GLU A 409 1.90 -0.54 14.96
C GLU A 409 1.16 -0.22 13.65
N THR A 410 0.12 0.62 13.69
CA THR A 410 -0.60 1.07 12.49
C THR A 410 0.33 1.82 11.54
N ILE A 411 1.20 2.72 12.03
CA ILE A 411 2.13 3.44 11.15
C ILE A 411 3.15 2.48 10.53
N PHE A 412 3.70 1.54 11.30
CA PHE A 412 4.61 0.52 10.76
C PHE A 412 3.91 -0.43 9.79
N SER A 413 2.65 -0.78 10.03
CA SER A 413 1.89 -1.61 9.10
C SER A 413 1.69 -0.90 7.76
N GLN A 414 1.47 0.42 7.75
CA GLN A 414 1.40 1.22 6.51
C GLN A 414 2.77 1.42 5.85
N LEU A 415 3.84 1.62 6.63
CA LEU A 415 5.21 1.74 6.12
C LEU A 415 5.71 0.43 5.47
N LEU A 416 5.36 -0.71 6.05
CA LEU A 416 5.76 -2.04 5.61
C LEU A 416 4.72 -2.69 4.67
N PHE A 417 3.60 -2.00 4.38
CA PHE A 417 2.48 -2.53 3.60
C PHE A 417 2.92 -3.04 2.22
N LEU A 418 2.51 -4.25 1.89
CA LEU A 418 2.81 -4.90 0.62
C LEU A 418 1.56 -4.83 -0.29
N PRO A 419 1.71 -4.53 -1.59
CA PRO A 419 2.94 -4.51 -2.37
C PRO A 419 3.76 -3.20 -2.22
N HIS A 420 3.09 -2.08 -1.96
CA HIS A 420 3.72 -0.77 -1.78
C HIS A 420 3.02 0.02 -0.68
N PRO A 421 3.72 0.86 0.09
CA PRO A 421 3.08 1.72 1.08
C PRO A 421 2.09 2.68 0.40
N PRO A 422 0.91 2.97 1.00
CA PRO A 422 -0.07 3.88 0.40
C PRO A 422 0.47 5.29 0.09
N PHE A 423 1.43 5.76 0.90
CA PHE A 423 2.13 7.02 0.73
C PHE A 423 3.64 6.81 0.70
N LYS A 424 4.39 7.81 0.23
CA LYS A 424 5.85 7.75 0.19
C LYS A 424 6.42 7.45 1.60
N PRO A 425 7.40 6.54 1.77
CA PRO A 425 7.96 6.18 3.07
C PRO A 425 8.44 7.35 3.95
N MET A 426 8.90 8.43 3.30
CA MET A 426 9.32 9.66 3.98
C MET A 426 8.19 10.30 4.79
N TYR A 427 6.93 10.18 4.34
CA TYR A 427 5.77 10.69 5.07
C TYR A 427 5.67 10.06 6.47
N TYR A 428 5.69 8.73 6.56
CA TYR A 428 5.63 8.02 7.85
C TYR A 428 6.80 8.35 8.75
N THR A 429 8.00 8.52 8.18
CA THR A 429 9.19 8.96 8.95
C THR A 429 8.92 10.30 9.63
N LEU A 430 8.39 11.26 8.88
CA LEU A 430 8.13 12.60 9.38
C LEU A 430 6.96 12.65 10.38
N VAL A 431 5.93 11.82 10.19
CA VAL A 431 4.83 11.65 11.16
C VAL A 431 5.36 11.07 12.47
N ILE A 432 6.17 10.01 12.43
CA ILE A 432 6.80 9.42 13.63
C ILE A 432 7.64 10.47 14.37
N ILE A 433 8.42 11.29 13.66
CA ILE A 433 9.21 12.37 14.26
C ILE A 433 8.30 13.41 14.96
N ASP A 434 7.20 13.82 14.33
CA ASP A 434 6.28 14.79 14.93
C ASP A 434 5.50 14.19 16.11
N LEU A 435 5.18 12.89 16.07
CA LEU A 435 4.60 12.18 17.21
C LEU A 435 5.57 12.06 18.38
N CYS A 436 6.86 11.80 18.13
CA CYS A 436 7.89 11.81 19.18
C CYS A 436 7.99 13.18 19.88
N LYS A 437 7.75 14.27 19.14
CA LYS A 437 7.70 15.63 19.71
C LYS A 437 6.41 15.92 20.46
N SER A 438 5.30 15.36 19.99
CA SER A 438 3.97 15.56 20.58
C SER A 438 3.78 14.75 21.87
N LEU A 439 4.47 13.61 21.98
CA LEU A 439 4.44 12.70 23.12
C LEU A 439 5.86 12.41 23.65
N PRO A 440 6.58 13.43 24.17
CA PRO A 440 7.96 13.28 24.61
C PRO A 440 8.03 12.32 25.82
N GLY A 441 8.70 11.18 25.65
CA GLY A 441 8.89 10.16 26.69
C GLY A 441 8.02 8.91 26.52
N ALA A 442 6.78 9.05 26.02
CA ALA A 442 5.91 7.89 25.77
C ALA A 442 6.19 7.27 24.39
N PHE A 443 6.00 8.06 23.32
CA PHE A 443 6.06 7.53 21.96
C PHE A 443 7.47 7.08 21.50
N PRO A 444 8.57 7.78 21.85
CA PRO A 444 9.92 7.30 21.51
C PRO A 444 10.22 5.89 22.06
N ALA A 445 9.76 5.56 23.27
CA ALA A 445 9.95 4.24 23.86
C ALA A 445 9.16 3.16 23.10
N VAL A 446 7.94 3.49 22.65
CA VAL A 446 7.12 2.60 21.82
C VAL A 446 7.78 2.34 20.46
N VAL A 447 8.30 3.39 19.80
CA VAL A 447 9.03 3.25 18.52
C VAL A 447 10.26 2.38 18.70
N ALA A 448 11.06 2.58 19.75
CA ALA A 448 12.20 1.73 20.04
C ALA A 448 11.78 0.27 20.31
N GLY A 449 10.65 0.05 20.98
CA GLY A 449 10.05 -1.27 21.16
C GLY A 449 9.65 -1.93 19.84
N ALA A 450 9.05 -1.17 18.91
CA ALA A 450 8.69 -1.67 17.58
C ALA A 450 9.92 -2.12 16.78
N VAL A 451 11.00 -1.32 16.80
CA VAL A 451 12.25 -1.66 16.11
C VAL A 451 12.87 -2.92 16.68
N ARG A 452 12.90 -3.08 18.02
CA ARG A 452 13.39 -4.32 18.65
C ARG A 452 12.57 -5.53 18.22
N ALA A 453 11.24 -5.44 18.29
CA ALA A 453 10.37 -6.54 17.88
C ALA A 453 10.53 -6.93 16.40
N LEU A 454 10.71 -5.95 15.52
CA LEU A 454 10.97 -6.20 14.09
C LEU A 454 12.36 -6.78 13.85
N PHE A 455 13.37 -6.34 14.61
CA PHE A 455 14.73 -6.86 14.54
C PHE A 455 14.84 -8.30 15.06
N ASP A 456 14.11 -8.64 16.13
CA ASP A 456 14.07 -10.00 16.69
C ASP A 456 13.44 -10.99 15.71
N LYS A 457 12.47 -10.53 14.89
CA LYS A 457 11.78 -11.33 13.86
C LYS A 457 12.33 -11.11 12.45
N ILE A 458 13.53 -10.55 12.31
CA ILE A 458 14.01 -10.12 10.99
C ILE A 458 14.24 -11.28 10.02
N ASP A 459 14.52 -12.48 10.53
CA ASP A 459 14.72 -13.70 9.73
C ASP A 459 13.43 -14.13 8.99
N ASP A 460 12.28 -13.78 9.54
CA ASP A 460 10.95 -14.04 8.98
C ASP A 460 10.39 -12.86 8.20
N LEU A 461 10.92 -11.65 8.41
CA LEU A 461 10.44 -10.44 7.73
C LEU A 461 10.63 -10.56 6.20
N ASP A 462 9.66 -10.14 5.39
CA ASP A 462 9.75 -10.13 3.93
C ASP A 462 10.93 -9.22 3.47
N MET A 463 11.64 -9.60 2.40
CA MET A 463 12.85 -8.90 1.94
C MET A 463 12.61 -7.43 1.57
N GLU A 464 11.43 -7.11 1.02
CA GLU A 464 11.06 -5.73 0.73
C GLU A 464 10.82 -4.95 2.03
N CYS A 465 10.16 -5.58 3.01
CA CYS A 465 9.93 -5.00 4.34
C CYS A 465 11.26 -4.78 5.10
N ARG A 466 12.23 -5.70 5.02
CA ARG A 466 13.59 -5.52 5.56
C ARG A 466 14.27 -4.29 4.96
N THR A 467 14.22 -4.17 3.63
CA THR A 467 14.82 -3.03 2.91
C THR A 467 14.19 -1.71 3.35
N ARG A 468 12.85 -1.66 3.46
CA ARG A 468 12.13 -0.47 3.95
C ARG A 468 12.47 -0.14 5.40
N LEU A 469 12.62 -1.15 6.26
CA LEU A 469 13.00 -0.97 7.66
C LEU A 469 14.42 -0.39 7.77
N ILE A 470 15.39 -0.90 7.00
CA ILE A 470 16.76 -0.37 6.94
C ILE A 470 16.75 1.11 6.52
N LEU A 471 16.04 1.44 5.43
CA LEU A 471 15.96 2.80 4.90
C LEU A 471 15.26 3.76 5.87
N TRP A 472 14.16 3.33 6.49
CA TRP A 472 13.45 4.13 7.47
C TRP A 472 14.29 4.33 8.74
N PHE A 473 14.91 3.27 9.26
CA PHE A 473 15.62 3.31 10.54
C PHE A 473 16.86 4.18 10.47
N SER A 474 17.69 4.02 9.43
CA SER A 474 18.85 4.89 9.18
C SER A 474 18.47 6.36 9.02
N HIS A 475 17.37 6.66 8.30
CA HIS A 475 16.87 8.03 8.18
C HIS A 475 16.26 8.56 9.48
N HIS A 476 15.61 7.71 10.27
CA HIS A 476 15.11 8.08 11.59
C HIS A 476 16.28 8.46 12.50
N LEU A 477 17.30 7.60 12.62
CA LEU A 477 18.49 7.85 13.43
C LEU A 477 19.23 9.12 13.00
N SER A 478 19.33 9.43 11.70
CA SER A 478 19.96 10.68 11.24
C SER A 478 19.25 11.94 11.75
N ASN A 479 17.96 11.86 12.09
CA ASN A 479 17.20 12.96 12.68
C ASN A 479 17.35 13.05 14.22
N PHE A 480 17.90 12.01 14.86
CA PHE A 480 18.15 11.92 16.30
C PHE A 480 19.65 11.73 16.61
N GLN A 481 20.50 12.40 15.83
CA GLN A 481 21.96 12.44 16.03
C GLN A 481 22.66 11.07 15.99
N PHE A 482 22.05 10.08 15.32
CA PHE A 482 22.53 8.70 15.21
C PHE A 482 22.58 7.94 16.55
N VAL A 483 21.78 8.36 17.53
CA VAL A 483 21.78 7.74 18.88
C VAL A 483 20.92 6.48 18.89
N TRP A 484 21.54 5.35 19.21
CA TRP A 484 20.89 4.06 19.47
C TRP A 484 21.73 3.27 20.50
N PRO A 485 21.12 2.45 21.39
CA PRO A 485 21.85 1.57 22.31
C PRO A 485 22.48 0.38 21.55
N TRP A 486 23.49 0.65 20.73
CA TRP A 486 24.19 -0.32 19.89
C TRP A 486 24.80 -1.50 20.65
N GLU A 487 25.10 -1.34 21.95
CA GLU A 487 25.57 -2.40 22.82
C GLU A 487 24.58 -3.56 22.93
N GLU A 488 23.27 -3.29 22.80
CA GLU A 488 22.22 -4.32 22.81
C GLU A 488 22.33 -5.24 21.58
N TRP A 489 22.93 -4.78 20.49
CA TRP A 489 23.08 -5.53 19.23
C TRP A 489 24.51 -5.96 18.93
N ALA A 490 25.46 -5.75 19.85
CA ALA A 490 26.86 -6.14 19.64
C ALA A 490 27.04 -7.65 19.38
N PHE A 491 26.13 -8.48 19.89
CA PHE A 491 26.13 -9.94 19.72
C PHE A 491 26.04 -10.39 18.24
N VAL A 492 25.59 -9.54 17.32
CA VAL A 492 25.47 -9.91 15.90
C VAL A 492 26.82 -10.23 15.26
N LEU A 493 27.94 -9.82 15.86
CA LEU A 493 29.28 -10.16 15.39
C LEU A 493 29.62 -11.64 15.58
N ASP A 494 29.00 -12.27 16.59
CA ASP A 494 29.13 -13.70 16.86
C ASP A 494 28.30 -14.53 15.85
N LEU A 495 27.39 -13.89 15.11
CA LEU A 495 26.61 -14.52 14.06
C LEU A 495 27.40 -14.63 12.75
N PRO A 496 27.10 -15.62 11.90
CA PRO A 496 27.67 -15.70 10.56
C PRO A 496 27.45 -14.42 9.74
N LYS A 497 28.36 -14.12 8.81
CA LYS A 497 28.31 -12.90 7.96
C LYS A 497 27.01 -12.72 7.20
N TRP A 498 26.33 -13.82 6.91
CA TRP A 498 25.06 -13.86 6.18
C TRP A 498 23.81 -13.86 7.06
N ALA A 499 23.95 -13.88 8.39
CA ALA A 499 22.80 -13.84 9.29
C ALA A 499 22.01 -12.53 9.10
N PRO A 500 20.69 -12.55 8.90
CA PRO A 500 19.92 -11.35 8.59
C PRO A 500 20.02 -10.24 9.63
N GLN A 501 20.14 -10.56 10.91
CA GLN A 501 20.40 -9.56 11.97
C GLN A 501 21.73 -8.83 11.76
N ARG A 502 22.79 -9.56 11.43
CA ARG A 502 24.12 -8.98 11.15
C ARG A 502 24.10 -8.13 9.87
N VAL A 503 23.49 -8.65 8.81
CA VAL A 503 23.33 -7.92 7.53
C VAL A 503 22.50 -6.65 7.73
N PHE A 504 21.44 -6.70 8.55
CA PHE A 504 20.64 -5.53 8.87
C PHE A 504 21.46 -4.42 9.54
N VAL A 505 22.25 -4.75 10.57
CA VAL A 505 23.11 -3.77 11.24
C VAL A 505 24.14 -3.20 10.27
N GLN A 506 24.80 -4.05 9.47
CA GLN A 506 25.76 -3.62 8.46
C GLN A 506 25.13 -2.65 7.45
N GLU A 507 23.96 -2.97 6.91
CA GLU A 507 23.26 -2.13 5.95
C GLU A 507 22.74 -0.82 6.57
N VAL A 508 22.28 -0.84 7.82
CA VAL A 508 21.88 0.40 8.54
C VAL A 508 23.09 1.33 8.68
N LEU A 509 24.23 0.82 9.17
CA LEU A 509 25.46 1.60 9.29
C LEU A 509 25.96 2.12 7.95
N GLU A 510 25.85 1.30 6.88
CA GLU A 510 26.17 1.75 5.53
C GLU A 510 25.29 2.93 5.11
N ARG A 511 23.98 2.87 5.34
CA ARG A 511 23.05 3.95 5.01
C ARG A 511 23.26 5.19 5.88
N GLU A 512 23.61 5.04 7.15
CA GLU A 512 23.97 6.18 8.03
C GLU A 512 25.21 6.92 7.52
N VAL A 513 26.23 6.19 7.05
CA VAL A 513 27.43 6.81 6.45
C VAL A 513 27.06 7.61 5.20
N ARG A 514 26.12 7.11 4.37
CA ARG A 514 25.62 7.86 3.19
C ARG A 514 24.86 9.14 3.58
N LEU A 515 24.21 9.15 4.74
CA LEU A 515 23.47 10.29 5.30
C LEU A 515 24.36 11.25 6.11
N SER A 516 25.63 10.89 6.33
CA SER A 516 26.58 11.61 7.17
C SER A 516 28.01 11.46 6.61
N TYR A 517 29.00 11.30 7.47
CA TYR A 517 30.37 10.94 7.13
C TYR A 517 30.89 9.88 8.09
N TRP A 518 31.85 9.08 7.62
CA TRP A 518 32.34 7.88 8.30
C TRP A 518 32.72 8.11 9.77
N ASP A 519 33.51 9.15 10.06
CA ASP A 519 33.96 9.41 11.43
C ASP A 519 32.80 9.78 12.38
N LYS A 520 31.70 10.37 11.87
CA LYS A 520 30.51 10.67 12.69
C LYS A 520 29.73 9.41 13.07
N VAL A 521 29.61 8.47 12.14
CA VAL A 521 28.92 7.20 12.38
C VAL A 521 29.78 6.27 13.24
N LYS A 522 31.11 6.30 13.08
CA LYS A 522 32.00 5.65 14.03
C LYS A 522 31.80 6.18 15.46
N GLN A 523 31.64 7.49 15.62
CA GLN A 523 31.37 8.09 16.93
C GLN A 523 30.04 7.61 17.53
N SER A 524 29.00 7.38 16.72
CA SER A 524 27.69 6.96 17.25
C SER A 524 27.68 5.54 17.83
N ILE A 525 28.65 4.70 17.47
CA ILE A 525 28.81 3.33 17.96
C ILE A 525 29.91 3.18 19.03
N GLU A 526 30.39 4.28 19.64
CA GLU A 526 31.47 4.23 20.66
C GLU A 526 31.12 3.37 21.90
N ASN A 527 29.82 3.21 22.19
CA ASN A 527 29.30 2.30 23.21
C ASN A 527 29.41 0.81 22.84
N ALA A 528 29.63 0.50 21.57
CA ALA A 528 29.76 -0.86 21.03
C ALA A 528 30.92 -0.94 20.01
N PRO A 529 32.19 -0.76 20.45
CA PRO A 529 33.33 -0.57 19.54
C PRO A 529 33.60 -1.75 18.60
N ALA A 530 33.16 -2.96 18.96
CA ALA A 530 33.28 -4.13 18.10
C ALA A 530 32.51 -3.98 16.77
N LEU A 531 31.42 -3.20 16.75
CA LEU A 531 30.63 -2.93 15.54
C LEU A 531 31.37 -2.08 14.50
N GLU A 532 32.55 -1.52 14.82
CA GLU A 532 33.41 -0.86 13.83
C GLU A 532 33.76 -1.79 12.65
N GLU A 533 33.81 -3.12 12.88
CA GLU A 533 34.02 -4.12 11.84
C GLU A 533 32.90 -4.19 10.79
N LEU A 534 31.70 -3.71 11.13
CA LEU A 534 30.53 -3.66 10.23
C LEU A 534 30.40 -2.33 9.49
N LEU A 535 31.22 -1.32 9.81
CA LEU A 535 31.21 -0.06 9.06
C LEU A 535 31.66 -0.30 7.62
N PRO A 536 31.07 0.39 6.63
CA PRO A 536 31.59 0.35 5.28
C PRO A 536 33.04 0.85 5.26
N PRO A 537 33.87 0.39 4.31
CA PRO A 537 35.20 0.94 4.10
C PRO A 537 35.14 2.47 3.92
N LYS A 538 36.21 3.17 4.29
CA LYS A 538 36.33 4.60 3.97
C LYS A 538 36.26 4.75 2.44
N GLY A 539 35.34 5.59 1.96
CA GLY A 539 34.99 5.76 0.54
C GLY A 539 36.06 6.44 -0.32
N VAL A 540 37.29 5.94 -0.27
CA VAL A 540 38.44 6.42 -1.03
C VAL A 540 38.48 5.71 -2.39
N PRO A 541 38.72 6.43 -3.50
CA PRO A 541 38.86 5.81 -4.81
C PRO A 541 40.01 4.81 -4.85
N ASN A 542 39.83 3.71 -5.57
CA ASN A 542 40.85 2.70 -5.81
C ASN A 542 41.48 2.90 -7.19
N PHE A 543 42.18 4.02 -7.38
CA PHE A 543 42.81 4.37 -8.65
C PHE A 543 44.06 3.51 -8.90
N LYS A 544 44.06 2.76 -10.02
CA LYS A 544 45.15 1.83 -10.37
C LYS A 544 46.51 2.50 -10.60
N TYR A 545 46.55 3.80 -10.91
CA TYR A 545 47.76 4.49 -11.39
C TYR A 545 48.27 5.60 -10.44
N GLY A 546 47.84 5.63 -9.17
CA GLY A 546 48.08 6.74 -8.24
C GLY A 546 49.36 6.75 -7.39
N GLY A 547 50.23 5.71 -7.43
CA GLY A 547 51.42 5.64 -6.56
C GLY A 547 52.55 4.68 -6.99
N GLU A 548 53.74 4.85 -6.40
CA GLU A 548 55.05 4.21 -6.75
C GLU A 548 55.09 2.66 -6.74
N GLY A 549 54.00 1.98 -6.41
CA GLY A 549 53.87 0.52 -6.43
C GLY A 549 53.09 -0.05 -7.63
N GLY A 550 52.73 0.78 -8.62
CA GLY A 550 51.95 0.38 -9.78
C GLY A 550 52.67 -0.65 -10.65
N ARG A 551 52.08 -1.84 -10.77
CA ARG A 551 52.44 -2.82 -11.80
C ARG A 551 52.16 -2.18 -13.16
N ASP A 552 53.21 -2.10 -13.99
CA ASP A 552 53.26 -1.63 -15.37
C ASP A 552 53.37 -0.09 -15.60
N GLY A 553 54.60 0.38 -15.85
CA GLY A 553 54.88 1.80 -16.17
C GLY A 553 54.21 2.27 -17.47
N THR A 554 53.78 1.36 -18.32
CA THR A 554 53.12 1.64 -19.60
C THR A 554 51.71 2.21 -19.39
N GLU A 555 50.89 1.57 -18.56
CA GLU A 555 49.52 2.03 -18.29
C GLU A 555 49.50 3.37 -17.53
N HIS A 556 50.44 3.56 -16.61
CA HIS A 556 50.60 4.83 -15.90
C HIS A 556 50.96 5.98 -16.85
N ALA A 557 51.82 5.73 -17.84
CA ALA A 557 52.16 6.72 -18.86
C ALA A 557 50.93 7.09 -19.71
N LEU A 558 50.16 6.11 -20.17
CA LEU A 558 48.92 6.33 -20.92
C LEU A 558 47.86 7.09 -20.10
N SER A 559 47.71 6.75 -18.81
CA SER A 559 46.80 7.46 -17.89
C SER A 559 47.22 8.92 -17.70
N SER A 560 48.53 9.17 -17.58
CA SER A 560 49.09 10.52 -17.47
C SER A 560 48.89 11.33 -18.75
N GLU A 561 49.07 10.69 -19.92
CA GLU A 561 48.81 11.30 -21.22
C GLU A 561 47.34 11.69 -21.37
N LEU A 562 46.41 10.77 -21.11
CA LEU A 562 44.96 11.04 -21.14
C LEU A 562 44.57 12.14 -20.16
N SER A 563 45.12 12.13 -18.95
CA SER A 563 44.94 13.21 -17.97
C SER A 563 45.42 14.56 -18.52
N GLY A 564 46.55 14.57 -19.23
CA GLY A 564 47.07 15.74 -19.94
C GLY A 564 46.13 16.24 -21.03
N MET A 565 45.58 15.34 -21.85
CA MET A 565 44.62 15.67 -22.92
C MET A 565 43.33 16.29 -22.36
N VAL A 566 42.76 15.71 -21.28
CA VAL A 566 41.55 16.21 -20.63
C VAL A 566 41.80 17.57 -19.97
N LYS A 567 42.92 17.74 -19.24
CA LYS A 567 43.33 19.03 -18.67
C LYS A 567 43.58 20.09 -19.76
N GLY A 568 44.19 19.67 -20.86
CA GLY A 568 44.40 20.46 -22.08
C GLY A 568 43.12 20.75 -22.86
N ARG A 569 41.96 20.27 -22.38
CA ARG A 569 40.63 20.49 -22.99
C ARG A 569 40.52 19.98 -24.42
N GLN A 570 41.31 18.97 -24.79
CA GLN A 570 41.18 18.33 -26.09
C GLN A 570 39.75 17.85 -26.33
N THR A 571 39.37 17.85 -27.61
CA THR A 571 38.05 17.45 -28.06
C THR A 571 37.89 15.93 -27.96
N VAL A 572 36.64 15.48 -27.84
CA VAL A 572 36.30 14.05 -27.83
C VAL A 572 36.85 13.34 -29.06
N ARG A 573 36.82 14.00 -30.23
CA ARG A 573 37.31 13.42 -31.50
C ARG A 573 38.82 13.16 -31.47
N GLU A 574 39.60 14.08 -30.91
CA GLU A 574 41.05 13.93 -30.77
C GLU A 574 41.39 12.76 -29.84
N ILE A 575 40.69 12.65 -28.70
CA ILE A 575 40.89 11.54 -27.76
C ILE A 575 40.47 10.19 -28.37
N ILE A 576 39.38 10.16 -29.15
CA ILE A 576 38.96 8.94 -29.88
C ILE A 576 40.02 8.55 -30.92
N SER A 577 40.55 9.50 -31.70
CA SER A 577 41.59 9.22 -32.70
C SER A 577 42.87 8.70 -32.02
N TRP A 578 43.32 9.33 -30.93
CA TRP A 578 44.43 8.82 -30.13
C TRP A 578 44.18 7.38 -29.63
N MET A 579 43.00 7.12 -29.08
CA MET A 579 42.60 5.81 -28.58
C MET A 579 42.61 4.75 -29.68
N GLU A 580 42.00 5.01 -30.83
CA GLU A 580 41.83 4.05 -31.93
C GLU A 580 43.10 3.84 -32.76
N GLU A 581 43.87 4.90 -32.99
CA GLU A 581 45.03 4.85 -33.89
C GLU A 581 46.33 4.51 -33.13
N SER A 582 46.43 4.86 -31.85
CA SER A 582 47.66 4.69 -31.06
C SER A 582 47.53 3.65 -29.96
N VAL A 583 46.50 3.75 -29.11
CA VAL A 583 46.43 2.95 -27.87
C VAL A 583 45.94 1.52 -28.11
N ILE A 584 44.79 1.36 -28.78
CA ILE A 584 44.19 0.04 -29.05
C ILE A 584 45.14 -0.86 -29.86
N PRO A 585 45.78 -0.39 -30.95
CA PRO A 585 46.68 -1.24 -31.74
C PRO A 585 47.96 -1.64 -30.97
N ALA A 586 48.45 -0.78 -30.07
CA ALA A 586 49.70 -1.01 -29.35
C ALA A 586 49.52 -1.85 -28.06
N HIS A 587 48.41 -1.69 -27.36
CA HIS A 587 48.21 -2.25 -26.01
C HIS A 587 46.98 -3.16 -25.88
N GLY A 588 46.13 -3.22 -26.91
CA GLY A 588 44.93 -4.03 -26.90
C GLY A 588 43.75 -3.39 -26.14
N PHE A 589 42.60 -4.05 -26.24
CA PHE A 589 41.32 -3.51 -25.78
C PHE A 589 41.23 -3.39 -24.24
N GLU A 590 41.59 -4.44 -23.49
CA GLU A 590 41.41 -4.48 -22.04
C GLU A 590 42.21 -3.40 -21.31
N ILE A 591 43.47 -3.22 -21.70
CA ILE A 591 44.34 -2.15 -21.16
C ILE A 591 43.76 -0.78 -21.52
N THR A 592 43.36 -0.59 -22.77
CA THR A 592 42.76 0.68 -23.21
C THR A 592 41.51 1.01 -22.40
N LEU A 593 40.60 0.03 -22.21
CA LEU A 593 39.38 0.22 -21.42
C LEU A 593 39.71 0.61 -19.98
N SER A 594 40.62 -0.12 -19.33
CA SER A 594 41.01 0.17 -17.95
C SER A 594 41.60 1.57 -17.83
N VAL A 595 42.53 1.95 -18.70
CA VAL A 595 43.16 3.28 -18.70
C VAL A 595 42.13 4.38 -18.91
N ILE A 596 41.26 4.27 -19.93
CA ILE A 596 40.23 5.28 -20.22
C ILE A 596 39.30 5.45 -19.01
N VAL A 597 38.74 4.36 -18.51
CA VAL A 597 37.71 4.41 -17.46
C VAL A 597 38.29 4.86 -16.12
N GLN A 598 39.39 4.25 -15.66
CA GLN A 598 40.04 4.63 -14.40
C GLN A 598 40.43 6.10 -14.38
N THR A 599 41.04 6.58 -15.47
CA THR A 599 41.53 7.96 -15.55
C THR A 599 40.38 8.97 -15.58
N LEU A 600 39.32 8.71 -16.37
CA LEU A 600 38.17 9.61 -16.40
C LEU A 600 37.42 9.63 -15.06
N LEU A 601 37.28 8.48 -14.39
CA LEU A 601 36.70 8.43 -13.04
C LEU A 601 37.57 9.15 -12.02
N ASP A 602 38.90 9.05 -12.11
CA ASP A 602 39.85 9.75 -11.23
C ASP A 602 39.76 11.27 -11.38
N ILE A 603 39.72 11.77 -12.61
CA ILE A 603 39.49 13.19 -12.90
C ILE A 603 38.15 13.68 -12.31
N GLY A 604 37.13 12.82 -12.35
CA GLY A 604 35.78 13.10 -11.84
C GLY A 604 35.58 12.82 -10.34
N SER A 605 36.56 12.28 -9.64
CA SER A 605 36.36 11.64 -8.32
C SER A 605 36.07 12.58 -7.16
N LYS A 606 36.38 13.88 -7.33
CA LYS A 606 36.30 14.88 -6.24
C LYS A 606 34.87 15.12 -5.72
N SER A 607 33.86 15.09 -6.59
CA SER A 607 32.46 15.21 -6.19
C SER A 607 31.53 14.69 -7.29
N PHE A 608 30.26 14.47 -6.96
CA PHE A 608 29.25 14.06 -7.96
C PHE A 608 29.17 15.00 -9.16
N THR A 609 29.32 16.32 -8.95
CA THR A 609 29.32 17.31 -10.03
C THR A 609 30.53 17.14 -10.96
N HIS A 610 31.71 16.82 -10.42
CA HIS A 610 32.90 16.57 -11.25
C HIS A 610 32.71 15.31 -12.10
N LEU A 611 32.21 14.23 -11.49
CA LEU A 611 31.84 13.01 -12.21
C LEU A 611 30.87 13.29 -13.35
N ILE A 612 29.76 13.98 -13.06
CA ILE A 612 28.76 14.36 -14.06
C ILE A 612 29.40 15.18 -15.19
N THR A 613 30.21 16.18 -14.86
CA THR A 613 30.88 17.04 -15.85
C THR A 613 31.80 16.24 -16.78
N VAL A 614 32.55 15.28 -16.23
CA VAL A 614 33.43 14.41 -17.03
C VAL A 614 32.61 13.50 -17.93
N LEU A 615 31.54 12.87 -17.41
CA LEU A 615 30.67 11.99 -18.20
C LEU A 615 29.93 12.75 -19.31
N GLU A 616 29.44 13.97 -19.07
CA GLU A 616 28.79 14.79 -20.10
C GLU A 616 29.75 15.18 -21.21
N ARG A 617 30.98 15.55 -20.85
CA ARG A 617 31.96 16.06 -21.81
C ARG A 617 32.70 14.96 -22.57
N TYR A 618 33.07 13.89 -21.89
CA TYR A 618 33.95 12.84 -22.40
C TYR A 618 33.30 11.46 -22.46
N GLY A 619 32.04 11.30 -22.03
CA GLY A 619 31.34 10.01 -22.05
C GLY A 619 31.22 9.39 -23.45
N GLN A 620 31.27 10.19 -24.51
CA GLN A 620 31.31 9.66 -25.89
C GLN A 620 32.59 8.85 -26.19
N VAL A 621 33.71 9.11 -25.51
CA VAL A 621 34.91 8.25 -25.58
C VAL A 621 34.58 6.87 -25.02
N ILE A 622 33.89 6.83 -23.87
CA ILE A 622 33.43 5.59 -23.22
C ILE A 622 32.42 4.85 -24.12
N ALA A 623 31.45 5.56 -24.71
CA ALA A 623 30.49 4.98 -25.65
C ALA A 623 31.18 4.38 -26.88
N ARG A 624 32.27 5.01 -27.35
CA ARG A 624 33.00 4.55 -28.52
C ARG A 624 33.78 3.27 -28.25
N ILE A 625 34.42 3.13 -27.08
CA ILE A 625 35.12 1.91 -26.68
C ILE A 625 34.16 0.80 -26.22
N CYS A 626 32.95 1.14 -25.74
CA CYS A 626 31.93 0.17 -25.28
C CYS A 626 30.64 0.17 -26.13
N PRO A 627 30.70 -0.16 -27.44
CA PRO A 627 29.55 -0.11 -28.33
C PRO A 627 28.49 -1.20 -28.09
N ASP A 628 28.87 -2.32 -27.45
CA ASP A 628 28.01 -3.49 -27.26
C ASP A 628 27.92 -3.92 -25.78
N GLN A 629 26.99 -4.83 -25.49
CA GLN A 629 26.69 -5.25 -24.12
C GLN A 629 27.87 -5.94 -23.42
N ASP A 630 28.68 -6.73 -24.14
CA ASP A 630 29.80 -7.45 -23.52
C ASP A 630 30.85 -6.45 -23.02
N LYS A 631 31.13 -5.43 -23.84
CA LYS A 631 32.02 -4.33 -23.45
C LYS A 631 31.42 -3.44 -22.37
N GLN A 632 30.11 -3.24 -22.36
CA GLN A 632 29.43 -2.52 -21.27
C GLN A 632 29.50 -3.28 -19.94
N VAL A 633 29.47 -4.61 -19.93
CA VAL A 633 29.70 -5.40 -18.70
C VAL A 633 31.12 -5.17 -18.18
N MET A 634 32.14 -5.22 -19.05
CA MET A 634 33.53 -4.92 -18.67
C MET A 634 33.70 -3.48 -18.15
N LEU A 635 32.97 -2.52 -18.71
CA LEU A 635 32.91 -1.15 -18.19
C LEU A 635 32.34 -1.11 -16.76
N ILE A 636 31.26 -1.85 -16.49
CA ILE A 636 30.68 -1.92 -15.14
C ILE A 636 31.67 -2.56 -14.16
N ASP A 637 32.39 -3.62 -14.55
CA ASP A 637 33.45 -4.23 -13.73
C ASP A 637 34.55 -3.23 -13.38
N GLU A 638 34.99 -2.43 -14.35
CA GLU A 638 36.02 -1.43 -14.13
C GLU A 638 35.54 -0.29 -13.22
N VAL A 639 34.29 0.15 -13.36
CA VAL A 639 33.64 1.10 -12.45
C VAL A 639 33.53 0.53 -11.03
N SER A 640 33.13 -0.75 -10.91
CA SER A 640 33.02 -1.45 -9.62
C SER A 640 34.38 -1.61 -8.94
N SER A 641 35.43 -1.87 -9.72
CA SER A 641 36.82 -1.97 -9.25
C SER A 641 37.38 -0.63 -8.76
N TYR A 642 37.08 0.46 -9.48
CA TYR A 642 37.46 1.82 -9.10
C TYR A 642 36.77 2.26 -7.80
N TRP A 643 35.46 2.00 -7.67
CA TRP A 643 34.65 2.35 -6.50
C TRP A 643 34.45 1.19 -5.52
N LYS A 644 35.37 0.21 -5.45
CA LYS A 644 35.21 -1.00 -4.64
C LYS A 644 34.94 -0.74 -3.14
N ASN A 645 35.44 0.39 -2.63
CA ASN A 645 35.29 0.81 -1.23
C ASN A 645 34.04 1.68 -0.99
N SER A 646 33.21 1.92 -2.01
CA SER A 646 32.00 2.75 -1.89
C SER A 646 30.87 2.20 -2.75
N ALA A 647 29.95 1.48 -2.11
CA ALA A 647 28.72 1.01 -2.74
C ALA A 647 27.87 2.16 -3.29
N GLN A 648 27.77 3.28 -2.55
CA GLN A 648 27.05 4.48 -2.97
C GLN A 648 27.62 5.07 -4.27
N LEU A 649 28.94 5.29 -4.35
CA LEU A 649 29.56 5.88 -5.54
C LEU A 649 29.49 4.93 -6.74
N THR A 650 29.57 3.62 -6.51
CA THR A 650 29.34 2.62 -7.56
C THR A 650 27.92 2.76 -8.13
N ALA A 651 26.91 2.70 -7.26
CA ALA A 651 25.51 2.77 -7.69
C ALA A 651 25.21 4.08 -8.43
N ILE A 652 25.69 5.22 -7.91
CA ILE A 652 25.53 6.53 -8.55
C ILE A 652 26.23 6.58 -9.91
N THR A 653 27.47 6.08 -10.01
CA THR A 653 28.23 6.12 -11.27
C THR A 653 27.54 5.30 -12.36
N ILE A 654 27.12 4.08 -12.03
CA ILE A 654 26.37 3.22 -12.96
C ILE A 654 25.04 3.87 -13.34
N ASP A 655 24.30 4.43 -12.39
CA ASP A 655 23.03 5.13 -12.66
C ASP A 655 23.21 6.33 -13.61
N ARG A 656 24.26 7.13 -13.41
CA ARG A 656 24.58 8.26 -14.30
C ARG A 656 25.02 7.79 -15.68
N MET A 657 25.86 6.77 -15.77
CA MET A 657 26.24 6.17 -17.06
C MET A 657 25.03 5.58 -17.80
N MET A 658 24.10 4.95 -17.09
CA MET A 658 22.79 4.54 -17.63
C MET A 658 21.96 5.77 -18.04
N GLY A 659 22.00 6.86 -17.28
CA GLY A 659 21.48 8.21 -17.59
C GLY A 659 21.87 8.71 -18.98
N TYR A 660 23.17 8.71 -19.24
CA TYR A 660 23.79 9.17 -20.49
C TYR A 660 23.81 8.10 -21.60
N ARG A 661 23.15 6.95 -21.39
CA ARG A 661 23.09 5.82 -22.33
C ARG A 661 24.47 5.22 -22.67
N LEU A 662 25.42 5.32 -21.75
CA LEU A 662 26.73 4.67 -21.86
C LEU A 662 26.65 3.18 -21.48
N ILE A 663 25.69 2.84 -20.62
CA ILE A 663 25.40 1.48 -20.17
C ILE A 663 23.91 1.22 -20.40
N SER A 664 23.59 0.06 -20.96
CA SER A 664 22.21 -0.40 -21.13
C SER A 664 21.70 -1.16 -19.91
N ASN A 665 20.38 -1.13 -19.68
CA ASN A 665 19.73 -1.89 -18.60
C ASN A 665 20.00 -3.40 -18.76
N MET A 666 20.11 -3.89 -19.99
CA MET A 666 20.46 -5.28 -20.29
C MET A 666 21.88 -5.65 -19.85
N ALA A 667 22.86 -4.76 -20.07
CA ALA A 667 24.22 -4.97 -19.60
C ALA A 667 24.29 -5.01 -18.07
N ILE A 668 23.51 -4.17 -17.38
CA ILE A 668 23.41 -4.20 -15.91
C ILE A 668 22.85 -5.55 -15.42
N VAL A 669 21.77 -6.06 -16.02
CA VAL A 669 21.23 -7.38 -15.67
C VAL A 669 22.31 -8.45 -15.86
N ARG A 670 22.96 -8.50 -17.03
CA ARG A 670 24.03 -9.47 -17.30
C ARG A 670 25.20 -9.37 -16.32
N TRP A 671 25.58 -8.16 -15.91
CA TRP A 671 26.63 -7.94 -14.93
C TRP A 671 26.24 -8.40 -13.53
N VAL A 672 25.03 -8.05 -13.05
CA VAL A 672 24.53 -8.46 -11.72
C VAL A 672 24.54 -9.98 -11.56
N PHE A 673 24.16 -10.72 -12.61
CA PHE A 673 24.15 -12.19 -12.62
C PHE A 673 25.46 -12.81 -13.13
N SER A 674 26.56 -12.07 -13.11
CA SER A 674 27.88 -12.67 -13.37
C SER A 674 28.39 -13.45 -12.15
N PRO A 675 29.20 -14.51 -12.34
CA PRO A 675 29.64 -15.38 -11.24
C PRO A 675 30.37 -14.68 -10.09
N VAL A 676 31.04 -13.56 -10.38
CA VAL A 676 31.78 -12.76 -9.38
C VAL A 676 30.87 -12.10 -8.33
N ASN A 677 29.58 -11.97 -8.63
CA ASN A 677 28.61 -11.24 -7.82
C ASN A 677 27.72 -12.15 -6.96
N PHE A 678 27.71 -13.46 -7.19
CA PHE A 678 26.74 -14.36 -6.53
C PHE A 678 26.86 -14.35 -5.02
N GLU A 679 28.07 -14.41 -4.46
CA GLU A 679 28.29 -14.43 -3.01
C GLU A 679 27.90 -13.12 -2.29
N LEU A 680 27.51 -12.08 -3.02
CA LEU A 680 27.08 -10.81 -2.46
C LEU A 680 25.56 -10.70 -2.29
N PHE A 681 24.78 -11.60 -2.90
CA PHE A 681 23.31 -11.50 -2.95
C PHE A 681 22.65 -11.54 -1.56
N HIS A 682 23.25 -12.23 -0.58
CA HIS A 682 22.75 -12.39 0.79
C HIS A 682 23.48 -11.53 1.82
N THR A 683 24.54 -10.82 1.42
CA THR A 683 25.42 -10.06 2.33
C THR A 683 25.50 -8.57 2.01
N SER A 684 24.97 -8.12 0.87
CA SER A 684 24.95 -6.71 0.49
C SER A 684 23.75 -6.31 -0.38
N ASP A 685 23.16 -5.15 -0.11
CA ASP A 685 22.09 -4.56 -0.93
C ASP A 685 22.61 -3.88 -2.21
N ARG A 686 23.93 -3.65 -2.35
CA ARG A 686 24.53 -2.88 -3.45
C ARG A 686 24.07 -3.34 -4.84
N LEU A 687 24.08 -4.66 -5.09
CA LEU A 687 23.71 -5.22 -6.39
C LEU A 687 22.20 -5.10 -6.64
N TRP A 688 21.40 -5.32 -5.61
CA TRP A 688 19.95 -5.17 -5.68
C TRP A 688 19.53 -3.72 -5.90
N GLU A 689 20.22 -2.74 -5.28
CA GLU A 689 20.02 -1.31 -5.54
C GLU A 689 20.28 -0.95 -7.01
N ILE A 690 21.40 -1.43 -7.57
CA ILE A 690 21.75 -1.21 -8.98
C ILE A 690 20.72 -1.86 -9.92
N LEU A 691 20.31 -3.10 -9.64
CA LEU A 691 19.29 -3.81 -10.42
C LEU A 691 17.94 -3.10 -10.37
N ARG A 692 17.48 -2.71 -9.17
CA ARG A 692 16.22 -1.96 -8.97
C ARG A 692 16.26 -0.63 -9.71
N ASN A 693 17.38 0.09 -9.72
CA ASN A 693 17.52 1.34 -10.47
C ASN A 693 17.34 1.11 -11.98
N ALA A 694 17.92 0.04 -12.54
CA ALA A 694 17.76 -0.30 -13.95
C ALA A 694 16.31 -0.64 -14.32
N VAL A 695 15.64 -1.47 -13.53
CA VAL A 695 14.23 -1.85 -13.77
C VAL A 695 13.29 -0.65 -13.57
N ASN A 696 13.47 0.11 -12.50
CA ASN A 696 12.68 1.32 -12.21
C ASN A 696 12.76 2.35 -13.34
N LYS A 697 13.91 2.48 -14.00
CA LYS A 697 14.05 3.44 -15.08
C LYS A 697 13.16 3.10 -16.29
N THR A 698 13.09 1.83 -16.67
CA THR A 698 12.18 1.38 -17.74
C THR A 698 10.73 1.51 -17.29
N TYR A 699 10.42 1.05 -16.07
CA TYR A 699 9.08 1.12 -15.49
C TYR A 699 8.55 2.56 -15.43
N ASN A 700 9.32 3.50 -14.87
CA ASN A 700 8.93 4.90 -14.74
C ASN A 700 8.68 5.55 -16.11
N ARG A 701 9.51 5.25 -17.12
CA ARG A 701 9.28 5.72 -18.50
C ARG A 701 7.95 5.23 -19.06
N ILE A 702 7.60 3.97 -18.82
CA ILE A 702 6.30 3.41 -19.25
C ILE A 702 5.15 4.10 -18.51
N CYS A 703 5.25 4.27 -17.20
CA CYS A 703 4.24 4.96 -16.40
C CYS A 703 4.03 6.40 -16.87
N ASP A 704 5.10 7.14 -17.13
CA ASP A 704 5.03 8.52 -17.60
C ASP A 704 4.40 8.60 -18.99
N LEU A 705 4.79 7.72 -19.91
CA LEU A 705 4.17 7.64 -21.23
C LEU A 705 2.67 7.31 -21.15
N ARG A 706 2.25 6.38 -20.28
CA ARG A 706 0.82 6.07 -20.08
C ARG A 706 0.03 7.27 -19.54
N LYS A 707 0.61 8.03 -18.60
CA LYS A 707 0.00 9.26 -18.08
C LYS A 707 -0.14 10.32 -19.18
N GLU A 708 0.94 10.57 -19.94
CA GLU A 708 0.92 11.51 -21.07
C GLU A 708 -0.13 11.11 -22.11
N ILE A 709 -0.20 9.83 -22.48
CA ILE A 709 -1.21 9.29 -23.40
C ILE A 709 -2.63 9.50 -22.86
N SER A 710 -2.87 9.25 -21.57
CA SER A 710 -4.19 9.48 -20.95
C SER A 710 -4.60 10.95 -21.03
N THR A 711 -3.67 11.88 -20.74
CA THR A 711 -3.92 13.32 -20.86
C THR A 711 -4.16 13.73 -22.32
N LEU A 712 -3.37 13.22 -23.26
CA LEU A 712 -3.54 13.48 -24.68
C LEU A 712 -4.87 12.96 -25.22
N LYS A 713 -5.33 11.78 -24.79
CA LYS A 713 -6.65 11.23 -25.16
C LYS A 713 -7.78 12.19 -24.77
N LYS A 714 -7.75 12.75 -23.56
CA LYS A 714 -8.72 13.77 -23.14
C LYS A 714 -8.63 15.04 -24.00
N GLY A 715 -7.40 15.46 -24.33
CA GLY A 715 -7.15 16.60 -25.22
C GLY A 715 -7.70 16.38 -26.64
N VAL A 716 -7.54 15.18 -27.19
CA VAL A 716 -8.07 14.80 -28.50
C VAL A 716 -9.60 14.87 -28.51
N VAL A 717 -10.27 14.30 -27.50
CA VAL A 717 -11.74 14.38 -27.39
C VAL A 717 -12.21 15.84 -27.36
N SER A 718 -11.57 16.69 -26.55
CA SER A 718 -11.91 18.11 -26.48
C SER A 718 -11.65 18.85 -27.80
N ALA A 719 -10.57 18.52 -28.52
CA ALA A 719 -10.26 19.10 -29.83
C ALA A 719 -11.25 18.65 -30.91
N GLU A 720 -11.66 17.39 -30.89
CA GLU A 720 -12.70 16.84 -31.78
C GLU A 720 -14.06 17.51 -31.54
N GLU A 721 -14.47 17.70 -30.28
CA GLU A 721 -15.68 18.45 -29.92
C GLU A 721 -15.61 19.91 -30.39
N ALA A 722 -14.47 20.57 -30.24
CA ALA A 722 -14.28 21.94 -30.69
C ALA A 722 -14.33 22.06 -32.22
N ALA A 723 -13.70 21.12 -32.94
CA ALA A 723 -13.70 21.08 -34.40
C ALA A 723 -15.10 20.78 -34.96
N THR A 724 -15.82 19.82 -34.38
CA THR A 724 -17.21 19.50 -34.77
C THR A 724 -18.14 20.69 -34.52
N LYS A 725 -18.02 21.37 -33.38
CA LYS A 725 -18.79 22.59 -33.10
C LYS A 725 -18.47 23.72 -34.07
N ALA A 726 -17.19 23.99 -34.34
CA ALA A 726 -16.79 25.04 -35.28
C ALA A 726 -17.27 24.75 -36.72
N LYS A 727 -17.25 23.47 -37.12
CA LYS A 727 -17.79 23.02 -38.40
C LYS A 727 -19.31 23.19 -38.48
N ALA A 728 -20.05 22.81 -37.44
CA ALA A 728 -21.50 22.99 -37.38
C ALA A 728 -21.91 24.48 -37.39
N GLU A 729 -21.16 25.35 -36.72
CA GLU A 729 -21.36 26.82 -36.77
C GLU A 729 -21.14 27.38 -38.19
N LEU A 730 -20.14 26.86 -38.92
CA LEU A 730 -19.87 27.24 -40.30
C LEU A 730 -20.99 26.74 -41.26
N GLU A 731 -21.34 25.46 -41.19
CA GLU A 731 -22.39 24.85 -42.03
C GLU A 731 -23.77 25.50 -41.77
N GLY A 732 -24.06 25.86 -40.52
CA GLY A 732 -25.26 26.61 -40.16
C GLY A 732 -25.31 28.01 -40.78
N ALA A 733 -24.19 28.73 -40.78
CA ALA A 733 -24.08 30.04 -41.43
C ALA A 733 -24.17 29.94 -42.95
N GLU A 734 -23.56 28.92 -43.57
CA GLU A 734 -23.65 28.65 -45.01
C GLU A 734 -25.07 28.27 -45.44
N SER A 735 -25.80 27.51 -44.63
CA SER A 735 -27.18 27.11 -44.93
C SER A 735 -28.15 28.30 -44.89
N GLN A 736 -27.94 29.28 -44.01
CA GLN A 736 -28.72 30.52 -43.96
C GLN A 736 -28.53 31.40 -45.22
N LEU A 737 -27.42 31.25 -45.95
CA LEU A 737 -27.22 31.89 -47.26
C LEU A 737 -28.00 31.21 -48.39
N THR A 738 -28.36 29.92 -48.25
CA THR A 738 -29.01 29.13 -49.30
C THR A 738 -30.54 29.11 -49.26
N LEU A 739 -31.18 29.55 -48.17
CA LEU A 739 -32.60 29.31 -47.86
C LEU A 739 -33.53 30.54 -47.97
N MET A 740 -33.19 31.59 -48.73
CA MET A 740 -34.06 32.78 -48.83
C MET A 740 -34.44 33.15 -50.28
N ASP A 741 -35.75 33.05 -50.56
CA ASP A 741 -36.44 33.29 -51.83
C ASP A 741 -36.18 34.70 -52.44
N GLY A 742 -35.26 34.78 -53.39
CA GLY A 742 -35.39 35.68 -54.55
C GLY A 742 -35.30 37.21 -54.39
N GLU A 743 -35.13 37.79 -53.18
CA GLU A 743 -34.88 39.23 -53.01
C GLU A 743 -33.67 39.55 -52.10
N PRO A 744 -32.93 40.66 -52.38
CA PRO A 744 -31.64 40.92 -51.74
C PRO A 744 -31.81 41.57 -50.36
N VAL A 745 -31.66 40.76 -49.31
CA VAL A 745 -31.42 41.25 -47.95
C VAL A 745 -29.92 41.12 -47.65
N LEU A 746 -29.36 42.13 -46.97
CA LEU A 746 -27.97 42.23 -46.53
C LEU A 746 -27.40 40.87 -46.12
N GLY A 747 -26.63 40.25 -47.00
CA GLY A 747 -26.01 38.95 -46.75
C GLY A 747 -25.23 39.00 -45.44
N GLU A 748 -25.21 37.87 -44.71
CA GLU A 748 -24.33 37.75 -43.55
C GLU A 748 -22.94 38.28 -43.91
N ASN A 749 -22.40 39.13 -43.03
CA ASN A 749 -21.19 39.89 -43.31
C ASN A 749 -20.09 38.93 -43.82
N PRO A 750 -19.54 39.13 -45.04
CA PRO A 750 -18.53 38.22 -45.61
C PRO A 750 -17.27 38.10 -44.72
N VAL A 751 -17.03 39.09 -43.86
CA VAL A 751 -16.00 39.05 -42.82
C VAL A 751 -16.32 37.99 -41.76
N ARG A 752 -17.60 37.81 -41.37
CA ARG A 752 -18.05 36.78 -40.41
C ARG A 752 -17.87 35.38 -40.98
N LEU A 753 -18.30 35.13 -42.22
CA LEU A 753 -18.14 33.82 -42.87
C LEU A 753 -16.66 33.45 -43.02
N LYS A 754 -15.81 34.40 -43.44
CA LYS A 754 -14.36 34.20 -43.52
C LYS A 754 -13.73 33.88 -42.15
N ARG A 755 -14.21 34.51 -41.07
CA ARG A 755 -13.78 34.20 -39.69
C ARG A 755 -14.21 32.81 -39.24
N LEU A 756 -15.45 32.40 -39.52
CA LEU A 756 -15.94 31.06 -39.18
C LEU A 756 -15.18 29.98 -39.95
N LYS A 757 -14.90 30.19 -41.24
CA LYS A 757 -14.08 29.28 -42.05
C LYS A 757 -12.66 29.16 -41.50
N ALA A 758 -11.99 30.28 -41.23
CA ALA A 758 -10.66 30.27 -40.62
C ALA A 758 -10.65 29.61 -39.24
N ARG A 759 -11.71 29.78 -38.44
CA ARG A 759 -11.86 29.11 -37.14
C ARG A 759 -12.02 27.61 -37.31
N ALA A 760 -12.87 27.15 -38.23
CA ALA A 760 -13.09 25.73 -38.51
C ALA A 760 -11.81 25.05 -39.03
N GLU A 761 -11.08 25.69 -39.95
CA GLU A 761 -9.77 25.23 -40.43
C GLU A 761 -8.77 25.12 -39.27
N LYS A 762 -8.64 26.18 -38.45
CA LYS A 762 -7.73 26.18 -37.30
C LYS A 762 -8.06 25.07 -36.29
N THR A 763 -9.33 24.91 -35.91
CA THR A 763 -9.72 23.84 -34.97
C THR A 763 -9.49 22.45 -35.55
N LYS A 764 -9.59 22.29 -36.88
CA LYS A 764 -9.30 21.02 -37.55
C LYS A 764 -7.79 20.72 -37.56
N GLU A 765 -6.95 21.72 -37.77
CA GLU A 765 -5.50 21.59 -37.62
C GLU A 765 -5.10 21.23 -36.18
N GLU A 766 -5.73 21.86 -35.18
CA GLU A 766 -5.53 21.54 -33.75
C GLU A 766 -5.93 20.08 -33.43
N GLU A 767 -7.07 19.59 -33.97
CA GLU A 767 -7.49 18.18 -33.87
C GLU A 767 -6.45 17.22 -34.47
N ILE A 768 -5.98 17.49 -35.70
CA ILE A 768 -4.99 16.66 -36.39
C ILE A 768 -3.68 16.63 -35.59
N SER A 769 -3.19 17.79 -35.16
CA SER A 769 -1.96 17.91 -34.37
C SER A 769 -2.05 17.15 -33.04
N ALA A 770 -3.20 17.22 -32.35
CA ALA A 770 -3.43 16.46 -31.12
C ALA A 770 -3.40 14.94 -31.38
N ARG A 771 -3.97 14.48 -32.49
CA ARG A 771 -3.98 13.06 -32.88
C ARG A 771 -2.57 12.56 -33.26
N GLU A 772 -1.80 13.34 -34.02
CA GLU A 772 -0.40 13.00 -34.37
C GLU A 772 0.48 12.93 -33.11
N SER A 773 0.27 13.83 -32.15
CA SER A 773 0.99 13.80 -30.87
C SER A 773 0.68 12.54 -30.07
N LEU A 774 -0.59 12.14 -30.03
CA LEU A 774 -1.04 10.90 -29.40
C LEU A 774 -0.39 9.67 -30.06
N GLU A 775 -0.44 9.57 -31.40
CA GLU A 775 0.16 8.47 -32.16
C GLU A 775 1.68 8.37 -31.92
N ALA A 776 2.39 9.50 -31.92
CA ALA A 776 3.83 9.51 -31.64
C ALA A 776 4.17 9.00 -30.23
N LYS A 777 3.34 9.31 -29.22
CA LYS A 777 3.51 8.82 -27.85
C LYS A 777 3.13 7.36 -27.72
N GLU A 778 2.09 6.89 -28.41
CA GLU A 778 1.73 5.47 -28.47
C GLU A 778 2.84 4.63 -29.12
N ALA A 779 3.49 5.13 -30.18
CA ALA A 779 4.66 4.48 -30.79
C ALA A 779 5.90 4.48 -29.88
N LEU A 780 6.06 5.48 -29.01
CA LEU A 780 7.10 5.49 -27.97
C LEU A 780 6.80 4.47 -26.86
N LEU A 781 5.53 4.33 -26.47
CA LEU A 781 5.08 3.35 -25.49
C LEU A 781 5.28 1.92 -26.01
N ALA A 782 4.91 1.64 -27.26
CA ALA A 782 5.12 0.32 -27.88
C ALA A 782 6.60 -0.10 -27.81
N ARG A 783 7.51 0.78 -28.24
CA ARG A 783 8.97 0.52 -28.15
C ARG A 783 9.44 0.32 -26.71
N ALA A 784 8.93 1.11 -25.77
CA ALA A 784 9.29 0.95 -24.35
C ALA A 784 8.78 -0.39 -23.78
N LEU A 785 7.62 -0.87 -24.22
CA LEU A 785 7.09 -2.18 -23.84
C LEU A 785 7.91 -3.33 -24.46
N ASP A 786 8.38 -3.20 -25.69
CA ASP A 786 9.27 -4.20 -26.32
C ASP A 786 10.62 -4.28 -25.58
N GLU A 787 11.21 -3.12 -25.24
CA GLU A 787 12.44 -3.02 -24.43
C GLU A 787 12.25 -3.67 -23.04
N ASN A 788 11.09 -3.45 -22.42
CA ASN A 788 10.75 -3.98 -21.11
C ASN A 788 10.48 -5.49 -21.12
N GLU A 789 9.84 -6.00 -22.17
CA GLU A 789 9.66 -7.43 -22.39
C GLU A 789 11.01 -8.14 -22.43
N ALA A 790 11.92 -7.66 -23.27
CA ALA A 790 13.26 -8.23 -23.41
C ALA A 790 14.02 -8.20 -22.07
N LEU A 791 13.92 -7.08 -21.34
CA LEU A 791 14.55 -6.91 -20.03
C LEU A 791 14.01 -7.93 -19.00
N PHE A 792 12.69 -8.08 -18.89
CA PHE A 792 12.10 -9.03 -17.94
C PHE A 792 12.40 -10.49 -18.33
N LEU A 793 12.30 -10.85 -19.61
CA LEU A 793 12.66 -12.20 -20.06
C LEU A 793 14.12 -12.54 -19.71
N SER A 794 15.04 -11.62 -19.98
CA SER A 794 16.45 -11.78 -19.60
C SER A 794 16.61 -11.90 -18.08
N LEU A 795 15.95 -11.04 -17.31
CA LEU A 795 16.02 -11.04 -15.85
C LEU A 795 15.56 -12.39 -15.26
N PHE A 796 14.37 -12.87 -15.63
CA PHE A 796 13.84 -14.13 -15.11
C PHE A 796 14.62 -15.35 -15.60
N LYS A 797 15.16 -15.35 -16.82
CA LYS A 797 16.08 -16.41 -17.30
C LYS A 797 17.37 -16.46 -16.50
N ASN A 798 17.97 -15.31 -16.20
CA ASN A 798 19.17 -15.25 -15.38
C ASN A 798 18.89 -15.74 -13.96
N PHE A 799 17.78 -15.32 -13.35
CA PHE A 799 17.34 -15.86 -12.05
C PHE A 799 17.17 -17.39 -12.09
N SER A 800 16.44 -17.90 -13.08
CA SER A 800 16.20 -19.34 -13.24
C SER A 800 17.51 -20.12 -13.36
N THR A 801 18.45 -19.61 -14.17
CA THR A 801 19.77 -20.24 -14.39
C THR A 801 20.59 -20.29 -13.09
N VAL A 802 20.75 -19.14 -12.42
CA VAL A 802 21.58 -19.04 -11.22
C VAL A 802 20.99 -19.83 -10.05
N MET A 803 19.67 -19.91 -9.95
CA MET A 803 19.01 -20.64 -8.87
C MET A 803 18.95 -22.15 -9.09
N THR A 804 18.84 -22.64 -10.33
CA THR A 804 18.69 -24.09 -10.59
C THR A 804 19.86 -24.87 -10.00
N GLU A 805 21.10 -24.44 -10.26
CA GLU A 805 22.30 -25.12 -9.76
C GLU A 805 22.40 -25.07 -8.22
N ARG A 806 22.09 -23.92 -7.61
CA ARG A 806 22.26 -23.71 -6.16
C ARG A 806 21.14 -24.28 -5.31
N LEU A 807 19.89 -24.27 -5.80
CA LEU A 807 18.75 -24.83 -5.08
C LEU A 807 18.84 -26.36 -5.03
N ASP A 808 19.20 -27.00 -6.15
CA ASP A 808 19.40 -28.45 -6.17
C ASP A 808 20.50 -28.87 -5.19
N ASP A 809 21.58 -28.10 -5.05
CA ASP A 809 22.65 -28.38 -4.09
C ASP A 809 22.27 -28.11 -2.63
N ALA A 810 21.52 -27.04 -2.35
CA ALA A 810 21.16 -26.64 -1.00
C ALA A 810 20.09 -27.54 -0.36
N PHE A 811 19.22 -28.12 -1.19
CA PHE A 811 18.08 -28.92 -0.73
C PHE A 811 18.12 -30.40 -1.18
N ARG A 812 19.25 -30.88 -1.74
CA ARG A 812 19.44 -32.28 -2.18
C ARG A 812 19.52 -33.29 -1.04
N ASP A 813 20.06 -32.91 0.11
CA ASP A 813 20.16 -33.79 1.28
C ASP A 813 18.97 -33.56 2.19
N GLY A 814 17.97 -34.44 2.08
CA GLY A 814 16.92 -34.57 3.08
C GLY A 814 17.54 -34.93 4.43
N ALA A 815 17.84 -33.91 5.24
CA ALA A 815 18.14 -34.04 6.66
C ALA A 815 17.08 -33.25 7.45
N LEU A 816 15.91 -33.87 7.53
CA LEU A 816 15.13 -33.92 8.77
C LEU A 816 16.10 -34.26 9.91
N GLN A 817 16.57 -33.26 10.67
CA GLN A 817 17.11 -33.53 11.99
C GLN A 817 15.95 -33.85 12.90
N GLN A 818 15.63 -35.14 13.02
CA GLN A 818 14.98 -35.65 14.22
C GLN A 818 15.82 -35.22 15.44
N PRO A 819 15.20 -34.71 16.52
CA PRO A 819 15.92 -34.56 17.78
C PRO A 819 16.33 -35.97 18.23
N SER A 820 17.63 -36.16 18.46
CA SER A 820 18.16 -37.37 19.05
C SER A 820 17.49 -37.62 20.40
N GLN A 821 16.80 -38.77 20.52
CA GLN A 821 16.43 -39.35 21.82
C GLN A 821 17.70 -39.67 22.63
N ALA A 822 17.88 -38.97 23.75
CA ALA A 822 18.58 -39.35 25.00
C ALA A 822 18.68 -38.05 25.84
N ASP A 823 18.21 -37.90 27.07
CA ASP A 823 17.81 -38.83 28.12
C ASP A 823 16.51 -38.33 28.77
N GLU A 824 15.60 -39.26 29.04
CA GLU A 824 14.61 -39.13 30.11
C GLU A 824 15.34 -38.93 31.44
N MET A 825 15.09 -37.83 32.15
CA MET A 825 15.00 -37.91 33.61
C MET A 825 13.92 -36.95 34.11
N ALA A 826 12.95 -37.57 34.78
CA ALA A 826 11.84 -36.98 35.48
C ALA A 826 12.29 -35.90 36.48
N ILE A 827 11.52 -34.82 36.55
CA ILE A 827 11.41 -34.03 37.78
C ILE A 827 9.92 -33.83 38.05
N ASP A 828 9.52 -34.34 39.21
CA ASP A 828 8.18 -34.33 39.77
C ASP A 828 7.57 -32.93 39.85
N LEU A 829 6.25 -32.92 39.63
CA LEU A 829 5.34 -31.90 40.09
C LEU A 829 5.28 -31.93 41.63
N GLU A 830 5.69 -30.86 42.29
CA GLU A 830 5.13 -30.52 43.61
C GLU A 830 4.68 -29.06 43.65
N ASP A 831 3.42 -28.94 44.03
CA ASP A 831 2.61 -27.75 44.31
C ASP A 831 3.11 -26.93 45.52
N THR A 832 2.46 -25.76 45.67
CA THR A 832 2.30 -24.92 46.88
C THR A 832 3.36 -23.82 47.09
N SER A 833 3.06 -22.59 47.53
CA SER A 833 1.82 -21.93 47.97
C SER A 833 2.10 -20.43 48.14
N ALA A 834 1.02 -19.65 48.18
CA ALA A 834 0.90 -18.21 48.38
C ALA A 834 1.52 -17.65 49.68
N MET A 835 2.01 -16.39 49.65
CA MET A 835 1.37 -15.22 50.29
C MET A 835 2.28 -13.97 50.31
N GLU A 836 1.60 -12.83 50.38
CA GLU A 836 2.02 -11.42 50.35
C GLU A 836 2.99 -10.97 51.46
N LEU A 837 3.78 -9.90 51.21
CA LEU A 837 3.67 -8.58 51.86
C LEU A 837 4.88 -7.65 51.60
N ASP A 838 4.57 -6.36 51.53
CA ASP A 838 5.40 -5.17 51.26
C ASP A 838 6.67 -4.96 52.11
N LYS A 839 7.69 -4.29 51.54
CA LYS A 839 8.19 -2.97 52.00
C LYS A 839 9.32 -2.38 51.13
N GLU A 840 9.27 -1.05 51.03
CA GLU A 840 10.16 -0.14 50.31
C GLU A 840 11.64 -0.10 50.78
N ASN A 841 12.47 0.43 49.87
CA ASN A 841 13.79 1.09 50.04
C ASN A 841 15.05 0.21 50.11
N ALA A 842 15.77 0.08 48.98
CA ALA A 842 17.20 0.41 48.88
C ALA A 842 17.74 0.32 47.43
N LYS A 843 18.67 1.23 47.12
CA LYS A 843 19.54 1.41 45.93
C LYS A 843 19.81 0.17 45.04
N PRO A 844 19.95 0.34 43.70
CA PRO A 844 20.34 -0.77 42.83
C PRO A 844 21.86 -0.97 42.89
N GLU A 845 22.30 -2.06 43.53
CA GLU A 845 23.64 -2.59 43.33
C GLU A 845 23.67 -3.51 42.10
N LYS A 846 24.70 -3.27 41.29
CA LYS A 846 25.08 -4.08 40.13
C LYS A 846 25.44 -5.50 40.58
N SER A 847 24.79 -6.50 40.00
CA SER A 847 25.43 -7.80 39.76
C SER A 847 24.67 -8.56 38.68
N HIS A 848 25.14 -8.44 37.43
CA HIS A 848 24.96 -9.49 36.44
C HIS A 848 25.70 -10.74 36.96
N SER A 849 24.95 -11.76 37.35
CA SER A 849 25.50 -13.11 37.50
C SER A 849 25.46 -13.80 36.13
N ASN A 850 26.65 -13.97 35.56
CA ASN A 850 26.93 -14.90 34.47
C ASN A 850 26.35 -16.29 34.77
N GLY A 851 25.60 -16.82 33.82
CA GLY A 851 25.22 -18.22 33.69
C GLY A 851 24.69 -18.41 32.27
N GLY A 852 25.54 -18.73 31.30
CA GLY A 852 25.61 -20.10 30.82
C GLY A 852 25.41 -20.09 29.31
N SER A 853 26.51 -20.21 28.58
CA SER A 853 26.56 -20.40 27.13
C SER A 853 25.68 -21.58 26.72
N ALA A 854 24.49 -21.29 26.19
CA ALA A 854 23.80 -22.15 25.24
C ALA A 854 24.07 -21.52 23.87
N GLY A 855 24.98 -22.12 23.11
CA GLY A 855 25.31 -21.67 21.76
C GLY A 855 24.06 -21.63 20.89
N ASN A 856 23.54 -20.43 20.65
CA ASN A 856 22.48 -20.21 19.68
C ASN A 856 23.14 -20.21 18.30
N GLY A 857 23.56 -21.40 17.84
CA GLY A 857 24.09 -21.59 16.51
C GLY A 857 23.00 -21.21 15.51
N TYR A 858 23.25 -20.17 14.72
CA TYR A 858 22.38 -19.82 13.58
C TYR A 858 22.16 -21.09 12.75
N LYS A 859 20.91 -21.56 12.70
CA LYS A 859 20.58 -22.92 12.24
C LYS A 859 20.73 -23.11 10.72
N VAL A 860 20.66 -22.01 9.97
CA VAL A 860 20.62 -21.99 8.51
C VAL A 860 22.05 -21.83 7.93
N GLY A 861 22.43 -22.73 7.04
CA GLY A 861 23.74 -22.67 6.36
C GLY A 861 23.85 -21.49 5.39
N GLU A 862 25.07 -21.09 5.01
CA GLU A 862 25.29 -19.97 4.08
C GLU A 862 24.54 -20.11 2.75
N LYS A 863 24.65 -21.29 2.13
CA LYS A 863 23.99 -21.58 0.85
C LYS A 863 22.46 -21.52 0.96
N GLU A 864 21.91 -22.06 2.02
CA GLU A 864 20.46 -22.01 2.28
C GLU A 864 20.00 -20.57 2.50
N GLN A 865 20.75 -19.79 3.30
CA GLN A 865 20.45 -18.37 3.50
C GLN A 865 20.55 -17.57 2.20
N TRP A 866 21.52 -17.90 1.34
CA TRP A 866 21.64 -17.34 0.00
C TRP A 866 20.38 -17.62 -0.83
N CYS A 867 19.89 -18.85 -0.83
CA CYS A 867 18.67 -19.25 -1.54
C CYS A 867 17.44 -18.49 -1.00
N LEU A 868 17.27 -18.46 0.33
CA LEU A 868 16.14 -17.78 0.98
C LEU A 868 16.12 -16.27 0.68
N SER A 869 17.28 -15.61 0.75
CA SER A 869 17.41 -14.17 0.48
C SER A 869 17.10 -13.87 -0.99
N THR A 870 17.68 -14.66 -1.89
CA THR A 870 17.51 -14.49 -3.35
C THR A 870 16.07 -14.75 -3.78
N LEU A 871 15.43 -15.82 -3.28
CA LEU A 871 14.00 -16.10 -3.54
C LEU A 871 13.10 -14.98 -2.98
N GLY A 872 13.44 -14.44 -1.81
CA GLY A 872 12.77 -13.28 -1.24
C GLY A 872 12.89 -12.03 -2.13
N CYS A 873 14.08 -11.77 -2.69
CA CYS A 873 14.28 -10.68 -3.66
C CYS A 873 13.49 -10.90 -4.95
N VAL A 874 13.41 -12.13 -5.47
CA VAL A 874 12.55 -12.46 -6.62
C VAL A 874 11.09 -12.16 -6.31
N LYS A 875 10.58 -12.66 -5.18
CA LYS A 875 9.20 -12.42 -4.75
C LYS A 875 8.90 -10.93 -4.64
N ALA A 876 9.80 -10.16 -4.01
CA ALA A 876 9.69 -8.71 -3.87
C ALA A 876 9.66 -7.99 -5.23
N LEU A 877 10.59 -8.32 -6.13
CA LEU A 877 10.68 -7.74 -7.48
C LEU A 877 9.43 -8.06 -8.29
N THR A 878 9.00 -9.32 -8.28
CA THR A 878 7.79 -9.76 -9.00
C THR A 878 6.55 -9.02 -8.50
N ARG A 879 6.40 -8.87 -7.19
CA ARG A 879 5.32 -8.11 -6.56
C ARG A 879 5.37 -6.62 -6.93
N GLN A 880 6.56 -6.02 -6.91
CA GLN A 880 6.75 -4.60 -7.18
C GLN A 880 6.36 -4.23 -8.62
N TYR A 881 6.63 -5.11 -9.59
CA TYR A 881 6.39 -4.87 -11.03
C TYR A 881 5.26 -5.74 -11.60
N ALA A 882 4.35 -6.25 -10.75
CA ALA A 882 3.30 -7.19 -11.13
C ALA A 882 2.47 -6.73 -12.34
N SER A 883 2.09 -5.44 -12.40
CA SER A 883 1.32 -4.88 -13.52
C SER A 883 2.02 -4.99 -14.87
N GLU A 884 3.35 -4.88 -14.90
CA GLU A 884 4.11 -5.07 -16.15
C GLU A 884 4.39 -6.54 -16.43
N ILE A 885 4.66 -7.34 -15.40
CA ILE A 885 4.97 -8.77 -15.53
C ILE A 885 3.77 -9.54 -16.08
N TRP A 886 2.56 -9.20 -15.63
CA TRP A 886 1.33 -9.83 -16.13
C TRP A 886 1.17 -9.68 -17.65
N LEU A 887 1.67 -8.60 -18.27
CA LEU A 887 1.61 -8.40 -19.72
C LEU A 887 2.38 -9.49 -20.49
N TYR A 888 3.46 -10.01 -19.91
CA TYR A 888 4.38 -10.95 -20.54
C TYR A 888 4.33 -12.36 -19.95
N MET A 889 3.35 -12.63 -19.08
CA MET A 889 3.28 -13.85 -18.30
C MET A 889 3.29 -15.14 -19.14
N GLU A 890 2.61 -15.15 -20.30
CA GLU A 890 2.60 -16.30 -21.20
C GLU A 890 3.99 -16.63 -21.75
N LYS A 891 4.75 -15.60 -22.15
CA LYS A 891 6.14 -15.76 -22.61
C LYS A 891 7.06 -16.17 -21.46
N LEU A 892 6.85 -15.61 -20.27
CA LEU A 892 7.61 -15.98 -19.07
C LEU A 892 7.37 -17.45 -18.67
N ASP A 893 6.11 -17.92 -18.70
CA ASP A 893 5.76 -19.33 -18.47
C ASP A 893 6.43 -20.25 -19.50
N ALA A 894 6.49 -19.84 -20.77
CA ALA A 894 7.10 -20.62 -21.83
C ALA A 894 8.64 -20.67 -21.75
N GLU A 895 9.29 -19.56 -21.41
CA GLU A 895 10.74 -19.39 -21.61
C GLU A 895 11.59 -19.35 -20.33
N ALA A 896 11.01 -18.96 -19.18
CA ALA A 896 11.75 -18.76 -17.93
C ALA A 896 11.20 -19.57 -16.75
N LEU A 897 9.90 -19.88 -16.77
CA LEU A 897 9.16 -20.58 -15.73
C LEU A 897 8.57 -21.90 -16.24
N SER A 898 9.20 -22.49 -17.27
CA SER A 898 8.81 -23.76 -17.87
C SER A 898 8.92 -24.92 -16.87
N GLY A 899 8.55 -26.13 -17.31
CA GLY A 899 8.68 -27.34 -16.48
C GLY A 899 10.09 -27.60 -15.95
N ASP A 900 11.11 -27.08 -16.63
CA ASP A 900 12.53 -27.23 -16.25
C ASP A 900 12.96 -26.26 -15.15
N ALA A 901 12.18 -25.21 -14.87
CA ALA A 901 12.49 -24.24 -13.83
C ALA A 901 12.24 -24.81 -12.43
N HIS A 902 13.18 -24.57 -11.51
CA HIS A 902 13.10 -25.10 -10.14
C HIS A 902 11.76 -24.73 -9.45
N PRO A 903 11.06 -25.67 -8.78
CA PRO A 903 9.75 -25.43 -8.17
C PRO A 903 9.70 -24.26 -7.19
N LEU A 904 10.73 -24.10 -6.33
CA LEU A 904 10.81 -22.99 -5.37
C LEU A 904 10.93 -21.61 -6.06
N PHE A 905 11.62 -21.53 -7.19
CA PHE A 905 11.71 -20.30 -7.97
C PHE A 905 10.35 -19.93 -8.56
N ARG A 906 9.64 -20.90 -9.17
CA ARG A 906 8.28 -20.71 -9.66
C ARG A 906 7.32 -20.30 -8.53
N LYS A 907 7.43 -20.93 -7.35
CA LYS A 907 6.67 -20.55 -6.14
C LYS A 907 6.92 -19.09 -5.75
N ALA A 908 8.17 -18.63 -5.73
CA ALA A 908 8.49 -17.24 -5.38
C ALA A 908 7.87 -16.24 -6.37
N VAL A 909 7.95 -16.51 -7.68
CA VAL A 909 7.34 -15.66 -8.71
C VAL A 909 5.81 -15.66 -8.60
N TYR A 910 5.18 -16.83 -8.54
CA TYR A 910 3.72 -16.93 -8.49
C TYR A 910 3.15 -16.38 -7.18
N SER A 911 3.85 -16.56 -6.05
CA SER A 911 3.51 -15.92 -4.78
C SER A 911 3.55 -14.40 -4.88
N GLY A 912 4.58 -13.83 -5.52
CA GLY A 912 4.67 -12.39 -5.77
C GLY A 912 3.52 -11.84 -6.65
N LEU A 913 3.00 -12.66 -7.57
CA LEU A 913 1.85 -12.34 -8.43
C LEU A 913 0.49 -12.73 -7.82
N ARG A 914 0.45 -13.36 -6.64
CA ARG A 914 -0.75 -13.98 -6.05
C ARG A 914 -1.48 -14.95 -6.99
N ARG A 915 -0.69 -15.61 -7.84
CA ARG A 915 -1.13 -16.69 -8.73
C ARG A 915 -1.02 -18.02 -7.99
N PRO A 916 -2.07 -18.85 -7.98
CA PRO A 916 -1.99 -20.21 -7.43
C PRO A 916 -0.93 -21.05 -8.15
N LEU A 917 -0.21 -21.90 -7.40
CA LEU A 917 0.77 -22.85 -7.94
C LEU A 917 0.12 -23.90 -8.85
N ASN A 918 -1.09 -24.35 -8.47
CA ASN A 918 -1.91 -25.27 -9.25
C ASN A 918 -3.02 -24.44 -9.90
N GLY A 919 -3.26 -24.60 -11.20
CA GLY A 919 -4.24 -23.83 -11.97
C GLY A 919 -5.70 -24.17 -11.69
N SER A 920 -6.11 -24.27 -10.41
CA SER A 920 -7.48 -24.51 -9.95
C SER A 920 -8.25 -23.22 -9.72
#